data_AF-A0A2Z4Y434-F1
#
_entry.id   AF-A0A2Z4Y434-F1
#
_cell.length_a   1.000
_cell.length_b   1.000
_cell.length_c   1.000
_cell.angle_alpha   90.00
_cell.angle_beta   90.00
_cell.angle_gamma   90.00
#
_symmetry.space_group_name_H-M   'P 1'
#
loop_
_entity.id
_entity.type
_entity.pdbx_description
1 polymer ?
#
loop_
_entity_poly.entity_id
_entity_poly.type
_entity_poly.pdbx_seq_one_letter_code
_entity_poly.pdbx_strand_id
1 'polypeptide(L)'
;MKFSHWVAGVTLGFCFILASCGTEEVSQPSASTPAPTVGKQAATPPSPPSDAATTSPAVVVRLDDRELWAPLLGTIKAYVIREASQLAPGLLADGFLGDLVLENDLVRFVVRRPDKNLPSMPPIGAIIDVSNSRSKADYLNYYEAIPDVESTTSKIRYESVASFIVDRQTTARLVLRGHVVETVADAESTTSSERQLAVSAVTTYELPKNEPYLRISTKFTNESSAPVTLAPGDYIDWGEATTFVEGAGVLPTIYEPANWVAAAIDDFSAGVCVPGMQPLLAVTSGRFTVVQAFGNAAALKASTSISVPKPSKLSPTPLGESLKTTPSGVSSPAVQAPSGPGQSLTPTLPVPQPTVAPPASKETRYNQSPVLPLRSPSRSETHYGPSLAPPAKETKYTGVGETLRDNAPNEEDLPGKLSLGGGAESRSDSTKSEKKSDGVLIDDKGRVTLQPGQSVEFVRYLVVSTRDLGRLGRTVYELKGIPTSVIAGAVLEDGSNAPIEDAEIRISGGPKWDGKSNPRAFTRAVTRRDGTFSVRLPYGNYHVTAFKVGRTVKGGSQIVKLFRNSPNQIVALLMSRPATVRVAVSDPDAPTSVGLPCRVTLLAKPGTPPVDWGFSPNIAGGVRNLFYLPFGAAVMPVTPGQYRMIISRGIEYDAVEQDIVVTEGSDQKIVVTLPHAWKMPGTISTDIGVMTTASAVGLITPEDLVIMAACEGVSVLVSGDYDQATDLAPVIQRLKLDSYVRAFPGMRMLVHGRGLTANVLVYPVTQATAEKLRQFQAKHRGAAPDIFLADLRRAFPDLVIQVDQPLHPLGGYLAQFPFDQQFKRFQDDNVPPPDFHALQVLNGKVVGEFQDLQDRYFDLAIKRTRWPEPAPALTAIGGSMCRLPYGTEVGYPRVYVYTTRDTLDRFTPEDLVQAIKGQHVVVTNSLFPKLNGYNPATRTFGAQPGDVIETGTTGSLPLKINIYAASWVSLSNFDLTWNGKAVRRIQVMPVQRVLRYPVRAQKDADQQIVYVTSDGFTNLVAYSARKTLSPIVPPAPQDWGGEVWPLSWTGPIFIDQDRNGKVVIPAENSGEKTTSP
;
A
#
# COMPACT_ATOMS: atom_id res chain seq x y z
N MET A 1 13.16 52.82 -40.34
CA MET A 1 13.57 53.79 -39.29
C MET A 1 14.20 52.97 -38.16
N LYS A 2 15.49 53.12 -37.87
CA LYS A 2 16.05 53.82 -36.68
C LYS A 2 15.36 53.40 -35.36
N PHE A 3 16.00 52.58 -34.50
CA PHE A 3 17.05 52.93 -33.49
C PHE A 3 16.46 53.71 -32.28
N SER A 4 16.84 53.50 -31.01
CA SER A 4 17.96 52.71 -30.40
C SER A 4 17.70 52.35 -28.91
N HIS A 5 18.57 51.53 -28.30
CA HIS A 5 18.64 51.26 -26.85
C HIS A 5 19.08 52.48 -26.01
N TRP A 6 19.03 52.36 -24.66
CA TRP A 6 20.12 52.42 -23.64
C TRP A 6 19.43 52.46 -22.24
N VAL A 7 19.77 51.80 -21.11
CA VAL A 7 20.93 51.09 -20.51
C VAL A 7 21.50 51.83 -19.28
N ALA A 8 21.86 51.05 -18.23
CA ALA A 8 22.40 51.41 -16.89
C ALA A 8 21.40 51.90 -15.81
N GLY A 9 21.57 51.62 -14.51
CA GLY A 9 22.48 50.67 -13.83
C GLY A 9 22.96 51.12 -12.42
N VAL A 10 23.45 50.17 -11.59
CA VAL A 10 24.29 50.37 -10.36
C VAL A 10 23.55 50.97 -9.12
N THR A 11 23.75 50.58 -7.83
CA THR A 11 24.34 49.39 -7.14
C THR A 11 23.87 49.38 -5.65
N LEU A 12 24.11 48.27 -4.92
CA LEU A 12 23.79 48.00 -3.50
C LEU A 12 24.33 49.04 -2.47
N GLY A 13 23.68 49.08 -1.29
CA GLY A 13 24.17 49.64 -0.02
C GLY A 13 23.66 48.83 1.19
N PHE A 14 24.36 48.84 2.33
CA PHE A 14 24.22 47.83 3.42
C PHE A 14 23.95 48.41 4.82
N CYS A 15 23.54 47.52 5.75
CA CYS A 15 23.68 47.59 7.22
C CYS A 15 22.76 48.47 8.12
N PHE A 16 21.96 47.77 8.94
CA PHE A 16 21.99 47.70 10.44
C PHE A 16 22.13 48.96 11.34
N ILE A 17 21.50 48.90 12.54
CA ILE A 17 22.03 49.16 13.92
C ILE A 17 21.03 49.86 14.90
N LEU A 18 20.85 49.24 16.08
CA LEU A 18 20.40 49.74 17.41
C LEU A 18 18.96 50.21 17.69
N ALA A 19 18.69 50.34 19.01
CA ALA A 19 17.45 50.74 19.68
C ALA A 19 17.76 51.59 20.94
N SER A 20 16.78 52.37 21.44
CA SER A 20 16.81 53.02 22.78
C SER A 20 15.39 53.44 23.23
N CYS A 21 15.26 54.03 24.43
CA CYS A 21 13.99 54.27 25.15
C CYS A 21 13.66 55.76 25.39
N GLY A 22 12.37 56.03 25.66
CA GLY A 22 11.86 57.20 26.42
C GLY A 22 11.34 58.40 25.61
N THR A 23 10.50 59.30 26.13
CA THR A 23 9.61 59.31 27.33
C THR A 23 8.76 60.60 27.32
N GLU A 24 7.48 60.56 27.73
CA GLU A 24 6.67 61.69 28.27
C GLU A 24 6.37 62.90 27.32
N GLU A 25 5.43 63.83 27.56
CA GLU A 25 4.51 64.14 28.69
C GLU A 25 3.23 64.94 28.25
N VAL A 26 2.25 65.17 29.17
CA VAL A 26 1.32 66.36 29.26
C VAL A 26 0.25 66.62 28.15
N SER A 27 -0.99 67.11 28.39
CA SER A 27 -1.92 67.14 29.57
C SER A 27 -3.38 67.54 29.14
N GLN A 28 -4.35 67.55 30.07
CA GLN A 28 -5.78 67.92 29.85
C GLN A 28 -6.08 69.43 30.08
N PRO A 29 -7.33 69.92 29.91
CA PRO A 29 -8.37 69.87 30.97
C PRO A 29 -9.73 69.32 30.44
N SER A 30 -10.91 69.33 31.09
CA SER A 30 -11.45 69.96 32.32
C SER A 30 -12.61 69.10 32.93
N ALA A 31 -13.32 69.57 33.97
CA ALA A 31 -14.40 68.82 34.66
C ALA A 31 -15.51 69.72 35.30
N SER A 32 -16.63 69.12 35.75
CA SER A 32 -17.69 69.80 36.55
C SER A 32 -18.35 68.87 37.60
N THR A 33 -18.65 69.41 38.80
CA THR A 33 -19.18 68.71 40.01
C THR A 33 -19.86 69.75 40.94
N PRO A 34 -20.81 69.40 41.86
CA PRO A 34 -20.56 68.91 43.25
C PRO A 34 -21.52 67.76 43.70
N ALA A 35 -21.27 66.87 44.69
CA ALA A 35 -20.83 66.94 46.12
C ALA A 35 -22.01 67.17 47.13
N PRO A 36 -21.94 66.78 48.44
CA PRO A 36 -20.74 66.49 49.26
C PRO A 36 -20.75 65.40 50.40
N THR A 37 -19.52 64.92 50.72
CA THR A 37 -18.93 64.62 52.08
C THR A 37 -19.16 63.35 52.94
N VAL A 38 -18.07 63.00 53.66
CA VAL A 38 -17.84 62.06 54.81
C VAL A 38 -17.82 60.54 54.48
N GLY A 39 -16.82 59.72 54.89
CA GLY A 39 -15.50 60.00 55.49
C GLY A 39 -14.79 58.77 56.14
N LYS A 40 -13.45 58.83 56.27
CA LYS A 40 -12.50 57.93 57.01
C LYS A 40 -12.05 56.56 56.43
N GLN A 41 -10.74 56.51 56.14
CA GLN A 41 -9.71 55.51 56.55
C GLN A 41 -9.84 53.99 56.28
N ALA A 42 -9.04 53.54 55.31
CA ALA A 42 -8.02 52.47 55.40
C ALA A 42 -8.43 50.98 55.57
N ALA A 43 -8.41 50.25 54.44
CA ALA A 43 -7.96 48.85 54.34
C ALA A 43 -7.38 48.59 52.94
N THR A 44 -6.53 47.56 52.79
CA THR A 44 -5.83 47.20 51.54
C THR A 44 -6.78 46.63 50.47
N PRO A 45 -6.57 46.87 49.15
CA PRO A 45 -7.35 46.21 48.11
C PRO A 45 -7.17 44.67 48.14
N PRO A 46 -8.24 43.88 47.97
CA PRO A 46 -8.15 42.42 47.92
C PRO A 46 -7.64 41.93 46.55
N SER A 47 -7.02 40.75 46.56
CA SER A 47 -6.65 39.99 45.35
C SER A 47 -7.85 39.73 44.43
N PRO A 48 -7.64 39.55 43.10
CA PRO A 48 -8.71 39.12 42.21
C PRO A 48 -9.34 37.80 42.68
N PRO A 49 -10.63 37.55 42.39
CA PRO A 49 -11.31 36.35 42.86
C PRO A 49 -10.65 35.11 42.26
N SER A 50 -10.56 34.03 43.05
CA SER A 50 -10.42 32.71 42.46
C SER A 50 -11.70 32.38 41.69
N ASP A 51 -11.64 32.51 40.38
CA ASP A 51 -11.79 31.38 39.46
C ASP A 51 -12.72 30.27 40.00
N ALA A 52 -13.89 29.93 39.40
CA ALA A 52 -14.77 28.81 39.84
C ALA A 52 -14.77 27.58 38.87
N ALA A 53 -14.64 26.32 39.31
CA ALA A 53 -14.07 25.29 38.43
C ALA A 53 -14.95 24.89 37.23
N THR A 54 -14.36 24.89 36.02
CA THR A 54 -14.95 24.28 34.83
C THR A 54 -14.86 22.77 34.97
N THR A 55 -15.93 22.16 35.47
CA THR A 55 -16.12 20.72 35.38
C THR A 55 -16.19 20.34 33.90
N SER A 56 -15.23 19.54 33.41
CA SER A 56 -15.33 18.91 32.09
C SER A 56 -16.70 18.24 31.94
N PRO A 57 -17.38 18.39 30.79
CA PRO A 57 -18.71 17.82 30.62
C PRO A 57 -18.65 16.29 30.80
N ALA A 58 -19.62 15.74 31.54
CA ALA A 58 -19.66 14.32 31.85
C ALA A 58 -19.76 13.51 30.54
N VAL A 59 -18.86 12.54 30.36
CA VAL A 59 -18.81 11.71 29.16
C VAL A 59 -19.96 10.71 29.18
N VAL A 60 -20.98 10.96 28.35
CA VAL A 60 -22.18 10.13 28.25
C VAL A 60 -21.89 8.91 27.38
N VAL A 61 -21.63 7.77 28.02
CA VAL A 61 -21.36 6.49 27.34
C VAL A 61 -22.57 6.04 26.53
N ARG A 62 -22.45 6.10 25.19
CA ARG A 62 -23.52 5.68 24.27
C ARG A 62 -23.52 4.16 24.08
N LEU A 63 -24.54 3.52 24.64
CA LEU A 63 -24.75 2.07 24.55
C LEU A 63 -25.12 1.58 23.15
N ASP A 64 -25.77 2.42 22.33
CA ASP A 64 -26.13 2.05 20.96
C ASP A 64 -24.87 1.83 20.10
N ASP A 65 -24.91 0.76 19.33
CA ASP A 65 -23.84 0.25 18.48
C ASP A 65 -24.30 0.02 17.02
N ARG A 66 -25.59 0.23 16.71
CA ARG A 66 -26.18 0.09 15.36
C ARG A 66 -26.03 1.30 14.45
N GLU A 67 -25.33 2.34 14.90
CA GLU A 67 -24.82 3.46 14.09
C GLU A 67 -24.06 2.94 12.85
N LEU A 68 -24.67 3.01 11.66
CA LEU A 68 -24.07 2.56 10.40
C LEU A 68 -22.86 3.43 10.01
N TRP A 69 -21.87 2.86 9.31
CA TRP A 69 -20.69 3.63 8.89
C TRP A 69 -20.95 4.58 7.72
N ALA A 70 -22.04 4.33 6.97
CA ALA A 70 -22.56 5.11 5.85
C ALA A 70 -24.11 5.05 5.87
N PRO A 71 -24.82 6.03 5.29
CA PRO A 71 -26.28 6.00 5.17
C PRO A 71 -26.75 4.98 4.12
N LEU A 72 -27.90 4.37 4.35
CA LEU A 72 -28.60 3.57 3.33
C LEU A 72 -29.39 4.51 2.42
N LEU A 73 -28.99 4.62 1.16
CA LEU A 73 -29.68 5.38 0.11
C LEU A 73 -30.65 4.48 -0.69
N GLY A 74 -30.57 3.17 -0.50
CA GLY A 74 -31.33 2.15 -1.19
C GLY A 74 -30.63 1.58 -2.43
N THR A 75 -29.32 1.79 -2.59
CA THR A 75 -28.57 1.33 -3.77
C THR A 75 -28.38 -0.18 -3.74
N ILE A 76 -28.65 -0.86 -4.87
CA ILE A 76 -28.25 -2.25 -5.11
C ILE A 76 -28.03 -2.44 -6.61
N LYS A 77 -26.87 -2.99 -7.00
CA LYS A 77 -26.43 -3.09 -8.40
C LYS A 77 -25.80 -4.46 -8.69
N ALA A 78 -25.98 -4.90 -9.93
CA ALA A 78 -25.24 -5.98 -10.58
C ALA A 78 -24.81 -5.47 -11.96
N TYR A 79 -23.51 -5.38 -12.25
CA TYR A 79 -23.02 -4.85 -13.53
C TYR A 79 -21.67 -5.41 -13.96
N VAL A 80 -21.40 -5.35 -15.26
CA VAL A 80 -20.09 -5.71 -15.85
C VAL A 80 -19.24 -4.45 -15.94
N ILE A 81 -17.96 -4.50 -15.60
CA ILE A 81 -17.02 -3.38 -15.79
C ILE A 81 -16.83 -3.13 -17.30
N ARG A 82 -17.09 -1.90 -17.77
CA ARG A 82 -17.02 -1.50 -19.20
C ARG A 82 -16.08 -0.33 -19.50
N GLU A 83 -15.64 0.40 -18.48
CA GLU A 83 -14.84 1.62 -18.62
C GLU A 83 -14.04 1.87 -17.34
N ALA A 84 -12.96 2.65 -17.42
CA ALA A 84 -12.04 2.86 -16.30
C ALA A 84 -12.67 3.55 -15.08
N SER A 85 -13.75 4.31 -15.30
CA SER A 85 -14.61 4.90 -14.25
C SER A 85 -15.22 3.87 -13.29
N GLN A 86 -15.30 2.60 -13.70
CA GLN A 86 -15.91 1.48 -12.97
C GLN A 86 -14.90 0.56 -12.29
N LEU A 87 -13.60 0.85 -12.36
CA LEU A 87 -12.56 0.08 -11.65
C LEU A 87 -12.63 0.31 -10.12
N ALA A 88 -11.73 -0.33 -9.38
CA ALA A 88 -11.51 -0.08 -7.96
C ALA A 88 -10.09 0.48 -7.73
N PRO A 89 -9.88 1.30 -6.69
CA PRO A 89 -8.57 1.66 -6.21
C PRO A 89 -8.06 0.60 -5.22
N GLY A 90 -6.75 0.50 -5.01
CA GLY A 90 -6.15 -0.47 -4.08
C GLY A 90 -4.76 -0.89 -4.53
N LEU A 91 -4.00 -1.47 -3.62
CA LEU A 91 -2.65 -1.98 -3.92
C LEU A 91 -2.69 -3.36 -4.60
N LEU A 92 -3.75 -4.13 -4.34
CA LEU A 92 -4.00 -5.46 -4.92
C LEU A 92 -5.25 -5.49 -5.83
N ALA A 93 -5.85 -4.33 -6.12
CA ALA A 93 -7.02 -4.22 -6.99
C ALA A 93 -6.71 -4.73 -8.41
N ASP A 94 -7.32 -5.87 -8.75
CA ASP A 94 -7.05 -6.66 -9.96
C ASP A 94 -8.28 -6.74 -10.90
N GLY A 95 -9.44 -6.24 -10.47
CA GLY A 95 -10.65 -6.18 -11.28
C GLY A 95 -10.51 -5.32 -12.53
N PHE A 96 -10.88 -5.88 -13.69
CA PHE A 96 -10.63 -5.27 -15.00
C PHE A 96 -11.89 -5.26 -15.88
N LEU A 97 -11.76 -4.74 -17.11
CA LEU A 97 -12.86 -4.74 -18.09
C LEU A 97 -13.42 -6.16 -18.28
N GLY A 98 -14.75 -6.28 -18.21
CA GLY A 98 -15.47 -7.54 -18.35
C GLY A 98 -15.73 -8.30 -17.05
N ASP A 99 -15.11 -7.91 -15.93
CA ASP A 99 -15.38 -8.53 -14.62
C ASP A 99 -16.71 -8.07 -14.00
N LEU A 100 -17.17 -8.80 -12.99
CA LEU A 100 -18.57 -8.83 -12.56
C LEU A 100 -18.72 -8.22 -11.17
N VAL A 101 -19.44 -7.10 -11.06
CA VAL A 101 -19.59 -6.33 -9.82
C VAL A 101 -20.94 -6.57 -9.15
N LEU A 102 -20.91 -6.78 -7.83
CA LEU A 102 -22.06 -6.71 -6.92
C LEU A 102 -21.82 -5.57 -5.92
N GLU A 103 -22.74 -4.61 -5.82
CA GLU A 103 -22.53 -3.36 -5.06
C GLU A 103 -23.82 -2.89 -4.37
N ASN A 104 -23.72 -2.42 -3.12
CA ASN A 104 -24.77 -1.72 -2.38
C ASN A 104 -24.23 -0.46 -1.66
N ASP A 105 -25.03 0.20 -0.83
CA ASP A 105 -24.63 1.42 -0.09
C ASP A 105 -23.44 1.23 0.89
N LEU A 106 -23.15 -0.01 1.28
CA LEU A 106 -22.18 -0.36 2.31
C LEU A 106 -20.89 -0.97 1.74
N VAL A 107 -21.02 -1.83 0.72
CA VAL A 107 -19.97 -2.76 0.28
C VAL A 107 -19.99 -2.99 -1.24
N ARG A 108 -18.82 -3.30 -1.80
CA ARG A 108 -18.61 -3.70 -3.20
C ARG A 108 -17.75 -4.96 -3.27
N PHE A 109 -18.14 -5.87 -4.15
CA PHE A 109 -17.41 -7.10 -4.48
C PHE A 109 -17.23 -7.18 -6.00
N VAL A 110 -16.04 -7.58 -6.47
CA VAL A 110 -15.75 -7.86 -7.88
C VAL A 110 -15.37 -9.33 -8.04
N VAL A 111 -16.00 -10.02 -8.98
CA VAL A 111 -15.81 -11.44 -9.28
C VAL A 111 -15.23 -11.58 -10.69
N ARG A 112 -14.14 -12.34 -10.81
CA ARG A 112 -13.42 -12.53 -12.08
C ARG A 112 -14.28 -13.28 -13.10
N ARG A 113 -14.40 -12.75 -14.32
CA ARG A 113 -15.28 -13.27 -15.37
C ARG A 113 -14.91 -14.71 -15.78
N PRO A 114 -15.89 -15.59 -16.09
CA PRO A 114 -15.64 -16.93 -16.62
C PRO A 114 -15.17 -16.88 -18.08
N ASP A 115 -13.89 -16.60 -18.28
CA ASP A 115 -13.23 -16.52 -19.59
C ASP A 115 -11.92 -17.30 -19.58
N LYS A 116 -11.90 -18.42 -20.32
CA LYS A 116 -10.77 -19.34 -20.42
C LYS A 116 -9.49 -18.75 -21.05
N ASN A 117 -9.57 -17.56 -21.64
CA ASN A 117 -8.43 -16.90 -22.28
C ASN A 117 -7.69 -15.95 -21.33
N LEU A 118 -8.17 -15.78 -20.10
CA LEU A 118 -7.50 -15.01 -19.05
C LEU A 118 -6.27 -15.75 -18.49
N PRO A 119 -5.31 -15.01 -17.90
CA PRO A 119 -4.28 -15.61 -17.04
C PRO A 119 -4.90 -16.46 -15.92
N SER A 120 -4.19 -17.50 -15.52
CA SER A 120 -4.62 -18.44 -14.46
C SER A 120 -4.81 -17.81 -13.09
N MET A 121 -4.13 -16.68 -12.82
CA MET A 121 -4.22 -15.92 -11.58
C MET A 121 -4.62 -14.45 -11.81
N PRO A 122 -5.40 -13.83 -10.90
CA PRO A 122 -6.25 -14.48 -9.91
C PRO A 122 -7.21 -15.53 -10.51
N PRO A 123 -7.77 -16.46 -9.69
CA PRO A 123 -8.54 -17.57 -10.23
C PRO A 123 -9.84 -17.11 -10.90
N ILE A 124 -10.21 -17.76 -12.00
CA ILE A 124 -11.47 -17.50 -12.70
C ILE A 124 -12.65 -17.76 -11.75
N GLY A 125 -13.60 -16.83 -11.66
CA GLY A 125 -14.74 -16.91 -10.75
C GLY A 125 -14.42 -16.68 -9.27
N ALA A 126 -13.18 -16.37 -8.89
CA ALA A 126 -12.86 -15.89 -7.55
C ALA A 126 -13.41 -14.48 -7.32
N ILE A 127 -13.59 -14.10 -6.05
CA ILE A 127 -13.72 -12.69 -5.66
C ILE A 127 -12.30 -12.10 -5.67
N ILE A 128 -12.09 -11.00 -6.38
CA ILE A 128 -10.77 -10.41 -6.65
C ILE A 128 -10.61 -8.98 -6.15
N ASP A 129 -11.70 -8.20 -6.01
CA ASP A 129 -11.66 -6.94 -5.26
C ASP A 129 -12.78 -6.96 -4.19
N VAL A 130 -12.50 -6.44 -2.99
CA VAL A 130 -13.50 -6.20 -1.94
C VAL A 130 -13.24 -4.86 -1.25
N SER A 131 -14.24 -3.97 -1.25
CA SER A 131 -14.14 -2.67 -0.59
C SER A 131 -15.44 -2.24 0.10
N ASN A 132 -15.36 -1.20 0.94
CA ASN A 132 -16.51 -0.65 1.67
C ASN A 132 -16.68 0.86 1.43
N SER A 133 -17.85 1.41 1.79
CA SER A 133 -18.18 2.81 1.47
C SER A 133 -17.39 3.87 2.26
N ARG A 134 -16.54 3.49 3.23
CA ARG A 134 -15.47 4.35 3.79
C ARG A 134 -14.12 4.06 3.15
N SER A 135 -13.65 2.82 3.21
CA SER A 135 -12.43 2.39 2.53
C SER A 135 -12.76 1.82 1.17
N LYS A 136 -12.73 2.69 0.15
CA LYS A 136 -12.92 2.32 -1.25
C LYS A 136 -11.79 1.43 -1.79
N ALA A 137 -10.67 1.39 -1.08
CA ALA A 137 -9.51 0.58 -1.38
C ALA A 137 -9.84 -0.91 -1.30
N ASP A 138 -9.37 -1.68 -2.27
CA ASP A 138 -9.13 -3.11 -2.08
C ASP A 138 -7.80 -3.35 -1.34
N TYR A 139 -7.80 -4.43 -0.53
CA TYR A 139 -6.62 -5.02 0.11
C TYR A 139 -6.61 -6.57 0.04
N LEU A 140 -7.56 -7.21 -0.65
CA LEU A 140 -7.70 -8.67 -0.73
C LEU A 140 -7.04 -9.17 -2.02
N ASN A 141 -6.18 -10.19 -1.97
CA ASN A 141 -5.61 -10.72 -3.21
C ASN A 141 -6.63 -11.59 -3.98
N TYR A 142 -7.28 -12.53 -3.27
CA TYR A 142 -8.50 -13.22 -3.74
C TYR A 142 -9.17 -14.06 -2.65
N TYR A 143 -10.44 -14.40 -2.87
CA TYR A 143 -11.18 -15.47 -2.18
C TYR A 143 -11.76 -16.43 -3.23
N GLU A 144 -11.48 -17.73 -3.11
CA GLU A 144 -12.00 -18.77 -4.00
C GLU A 144 -12.62 -19.96 -3.25
N ALA A 145 -13.64 -20.57 -3.87
CA ALA A 145 -14.27 -21.79 -3.37
C ALA A 145 -13.57 -23.03 -3.94
N ILE A 146 -13.05 -23.88 -3.07
CA ILE A 146 -12.27 -25.07 -3.45
C ILE A 146 -13.08 -26.37 -3.21
N PRO A 147 -13.05 -27.32 -4.17
CA PRO A 147 -13.87 -28.53 -4.10
C PRO A 147 -13.31 -29.57 -3.13
N ASP A 148 -12.00 -29.56 -2.88
CA ASP A 148 -11.33 -30.49 -1.99
C ASP A 148 -10.10 -29.82 -1.37
N VAL A 149 -10.15 -29.56 -0.05
CA VAL A 149 -9.03 -28.98 0.71
C VAL A 149 -7.89 -29.98 0.95
N GLU A 150 -8.12 -31.30 0.79
CA GLU A 150 -7.13 -32.34 1.11
C GLU A 150 -6.28 -32.74 -0.11
N SER A 151 -6.83 -32.78 -1.33
CA SER A 151 -6.05 -33.19 -2.51
C SER A 151 -5.07 -32.12 -3.01
N THR A 152 -5.39 -30.84 -2.84
CA THR A 152 -4.67 -29.65 -3.38
C THR A 152 -4.51 -29.59 -4.91
N THR A 153 -4.88 -30.65 -5.64
CA THR A 153 -4.87 -30.73 -7.11
C THR A 153 -6.20 -30.34 -7.74
N SER A 154 -7.30 -30.36 -6.97
CA SER A 154 -8.67 -30.19 -7.44
C SER A 154 -9.17 -28.75 -7.33
N LYS A 155 -9.77 -28.20 -8.38
CA LYS A 155 -10.34 -26.84 -8.44
C LYS A 155 -11.63 -26.76 -9.25
N ILE A 156 -12.38 -25.67 -9.11
CA ILE A 156 -13.59 -25.42 -9.90
C ILE A 156 -13.22 -24.67 -11.19
N ARG A 157 -13.67 -25.19 -12.33
CA ARG A 157 -13.59 -24.53 -13.64
C ARG A 157 -14.93 -23.90 -13.97
N TYR A 158 -15.08 -22.59 -13.78
CA TYR A 158 -16.28 -21.89 -14.24
C TYR A 158 -16.21 -21.59 -15.75
N GLU A 159 -17.32 -21.86 -16.43
CA GLU A 159 -17.43 -21.81 -17.90
C GLU A 159 -18.43 -20.76 -18.38
N SER A 160 -19.39 -20.36 -17.53
CA SER A 160 -20.45 -19.43 -17.91
C SER A 160 -21.11 -18.73 -16.73
N VAL A 161 -21.67 -17.55 -17.00
CA VAL A 161 -22.62 -16.85 -16.14
C VAL A 161 -24.03 -17.36 -16.48
N ALA A 162 -24.69 -18.01 -15.52
CA ALA A 162 -26.04 -18.55 -15.69
C ALA A 162 -27.15 -17.58 -15.25
N SER A 163 -26.84 -16.62 -14.39
CA SER A 163 -27.72 -15.51 -14.02
C SER A 163 -26.89 -14.37 -13.45
N PHE A 164 -27.22 -13.13 -13.81
CA PHE A 164 -26.62 -11.93 -13.23
C PHE A 164 -27.65 -10.81 -13.23
N ILE A 165 -28.29 -10.59 -12.09
CA ILE A 165 -29.52 -9.77 -11.97
C ILE A 165 -29.59 -9.01 -10.64
N VAL A 166 -30.43 -7.98 -10.59
CA VAL A 166 -30.96 -7.43 -9.34
C VAL A 166 -32.40 -7.93 -9.18
N ASP A 167 -32.60 -8.88 -8.28
CA ASP A 167 -33.90 -9.46 -7.95
C ASP A 167 -34.70 -8.47 -7.07
N ARG A 168 -35.89 -8.08 -7.55
CA ARG A 168 -36.90 -7.23 -6.86
C ARG A 168 -36.39 -5.93 -6.23
N GLN A 169 -35.23 -5.42 -6.64
CA GLN A 169 -34.52 -4.31 -5.98
C GLN A 169 -34.15 -4.60 -4.50
N THR A 170 -34.06 -5.88 -4.11
CA THR A 170 -33.70 -6.35 -2.76
C THR A 170 -32.40 -7.14 -2.71
N THR A 171 -32.01 -7.83 -3.80
CA THR A 171 -30.83 -8.69 -3.82
C THR A 171 -30.13 -8.63 -5.18
N ALA A 172 -28.84 -8.28 -5.22
CA ALA A 172 -28.02 -8.52 -6.41
C ALA A 172 -27.50 -9.96 -6.38
N ARG A 173 -27.66 -10.69 -7.48
CA ARG A 173 -27.33 -12.13 -7.58
C ARG A 173 -26.49 -12.41 -8.82
N LEU A 174 -25.37 -13.12 -8.61
CA LEU A 174 -24.55 -13.72 -9.66
C LEU A 174 -24.54 -15.24 -9.48
N VAL A 175 -24.75 -15.99 -10.56
CA VAL A 175 -24.68 -17.47 -10.59
C VAL A 175 -23.69 -17.88 -11.67
N LEU A 176 -22.60 -18.54 -11.28
CA LEU A 176 -21.62 -19.15 -12.16
C LEU A 176 -21.88 -20.66 -12.28
N ARG A 177 -21.70 -21.22 -13.48
CA ARG A 177 -21.71 -22.66 -13.74
C ARG A 177 -20.33 -23.14 -14.18
N GLY A 178 -20.00 -24.37 -13.79
CA GLY A 178 -18.74 -25.01 -14.10
C GLY A 178 -18.72 -26.48 -13.70
N HIS A 179 -17.52 -27.04 -13.66
CA HIS A 179 -17.25 -28.42 -13.28
C HIS A 179 -15.97 -28.52 -12.44
N VAL A 180 -15.77 -29.63 -11.73
CA VAL A 180 -14.53 -29.89 -10.98
C VAL A 180 -13.47 -30.46 -11.93
N VAL A 181 -12.23 -29.95 -11.83
CA VAL A 181 -11.06 -30.50 -12.52
C VAL A 181 -9.98 -30.87 -11.52
N GLU A 182 -9.28 -31.97 -11.79
CA GLU A 182 -8.13 -32.47 -11.05
C GLU A 182 -6.86 -32.25 -11.88
N THR A 183 -5.86 -31.60 -11.30
CA THR A 183 -4.55 -31.41 -11.93
C THR A 183 -3.72 -32.69 -11.80
N VAL A 184 -3.48 -33.38 -12.92
CA VAL A 184 -2.66 -34.59 -12.99
C VAL A 184 -1.22 -34.18 -13.35
N ALA A 185 -0.31 -34.37 -12.41
CA ALA A 185 1.13 -34.24 -12.65
C ALA A 185 1.61 -35.43 -13.48
N ASP A 186 2.17 -35.14 -14.65
CA ASP A 186 2.67 -36.16 -15.58
C ASP A 186 4.13 -36.49 -15.22
N ALA A 187 4.42 -37.75 -14.91
CA ALA A 187 5.65 -38.13 -14.18
C ALA A 187 6.94 -37.94 -15.00
N GLU A 188 6.81 -37.81 -16.33
CA GLU A 188 7.92 -37.67 -17.28
C GLU A 188 7.93 -36.30 -18.00
N SER A 189 7.05 -35.35 -17.60
CA SER A 189 6.89 -34.04 -18.25
C SER A 189 6.83 -32.88 -17.25
N THR A 190 7.25 -31.69 -17.69
CA THR A 190 7.03 -30.43 -16.95
C THR A 190 5.64 -29.83 -17.17
N THR A 191 4.86 -30.35 -18.12
CA THR A 191 3.46 -29.95 -18.32
C THR A 191 2.54 -30.78 -17.43
N SER A 192 1.63 -30.13 -16.70
CA SER A 192 0.51 -30.82 -16.06
C SER A 192 -0.68 -30.88 -17.01
N SER A 193 -1.47 -31.95 -16.91
CA SER A 193 -2.76 -32.07 -17.60
C SER A 193 -3.91 -31.92 -16.60
N GLU A 194 -5.08 -31.50 -17.06
CA GLU A 194 -6.24 -31.28 -16.19
C GLU A 194 -7.35 -32.26 -16.56
N ARG A 195 -7.61 -33.20 -15.67
CA ARG A 195 -8.68 -34.19 -15.82
C ARG A 195 -9.99 -33.58 -15.33
N GLN A 196 -10.96 -33.43 -16.23
CA GLN A 196 -12.33 -33.12 -15.83
C GLN A 196 -12.92 -34.30 -15.05
N LEU A 197 -13.42 -34.03 -13.83
CA LEU A 197 -14.23 -34.96 -13.08
C LEU A 197 -15.69 -34.79 -13.50
N ALA A 198 -16.47 -35.88 -13.50
CA ALA A 198 -17.92 -35.84 -13.73
C ALA A 198 -18.66 -35.34 -12.48
N VAL A 199 -18.33 -34.12 -12.05
CA VAL A 199 -18.96 -33.38 -10.96
C VAL A 199 -19.19 -31.95 -11.44
N SER A 200 -20.46 -31.55 -11.59
CA SER A 200 -20.79 -30.16 -11.88
C SER A 200 -20.77 -29.31 -10.61
N ALA A 201 -20.42 -28.03 -10.79
CA ALA A 201 -20.31 -27.04 -9.72
C ALA A 201 -21.11 -25.79 -10.11
N VAL A 202 -21.93 -25.29 -9.18
CA VAL A 202 -22.71 -24.06 -9.34
C VAL A 202 -22.46 -23.17 -8.14
N THR A 203 -21.84 -22.01 -8.36
CA THR A 203 -21.56 -21.04 -7.29
C THR A 203 -22.45 -19.82 -7.46
N THR A 204 -23.12 -19.45 -6.38
CA THR A 204 -24.09 -18.35 -6.30
C THR A 204 -23.62 -17.33 -5.28
N TYR A 205 -23.44 -16.09 -5.71
CA TYR A 205 -23.13 -14.94 -4.89
C TYR A 205 -24.39 -14.06 -4.78
N GLU A 206 -24.82 -13.77 -3.55
CA GLU A 206 -26.00 -12.94 -3.26
C GLU A 206 -25.65 -11.82 -2.29
N LEU A 207 -25.81 -10.57 -2.75
CA LEU A 207 -25.66 -9.36 -1.95
C LEU A 207 -27.05 -8.78 -1.63
N PRO A 208 -27.50 -8.80 -0.36
CA PRO A 208 -28.73 -8.13 0.02
C PRO A 208 -28.56 -6.60 0.03
N LYS A 209 -29.63 -5.86 -0.25
CA LYS A 209 -29.67 -4.39 -0.42
C LYS A 209 -29.02 -3.59 0.72
N ASN A 210 -29.28 -3.98 1.96
CA ASN A 210 -28.93 -3.20 3.16
C ASN A 210 -27.87 -3.89 4.03
N GLU A 211 -27.33 -5.04 3.59
CA GLU A 211 -26.48 -5.90 4.41
C GLU A 211 -24.99 -5.74 4.04
N PRO A 212 -24.08 -5.81 5.02
CA PRO A 212 -22.64 -5.65 4.79
C PRO A 212 -21.95 -6.97 4.40
N TYR A 213 -22.68 -7.95 3.88
CA TYR A 213 -22.14 -9.29 3.61
C TYR A 213 -22.59 -9.84 2.26
N LEU A 214 -21.74 -10.67 1.67
CA LEU A 214 -22.05 -11.50 0.52
C LEU A 214 -22.38 -12.92 1.01
N ARG A 215 -23.59 -13.41 0.72
CA ARG A 215 -23.92 -14.84 0.87
C ARG A 215 -23.29 -15.56 -0.31
N ILE A 216 -22.50 -16.60 -0.02
CA ILE A 216 -21.82 -17.42 -1.01
C ILE A 216 -22.33 -18.85 -0.84
N SER A 217 -22.85 -19.42 -1.91
CA SER A 217 -23.33 -20.81 -1.94
C SER A 217 -22.69 -21.56 -3.09
N THR A 218 -22.01 -22.67 -2.81
CA THR A 218 -21.46 -23.57 -3.83
C THR A 218 -22.15 -24.92 -3.75
N LYS A 219 -22.83 -25.31 -4.84
CA LYS A 219 -23.49 -26.60 -4.99
C LYS A 219 -22.66 -27.51 -5.90
N PHE A 220 -22.29 -28.68 -5.40
CA PHE A 220 -21.68 -29.76 -6.19
C PHE A 220 -22.73 -30.82 -6.51
N THR A 221 -22.66 -31.44 -7.69
CA THR A 221 -23.51 -32.58 -8.08
C THR A 221 -22.66 -33.66 -8.74
N ASN A 222 -22.77 -34.90 -8.27
CA ASN A 222 -22.09 -36.04 -8.88
C ASN A 222 -22.87 -36.51 -10.12
N GLU A 223 -22.27 -36.34 -11.29
CA GLU A 223 -22.84 -36.71 -12.60
C GLU A 223 -22.21 -38.01 -13.15
N SER A 224 -21.34 -38.64 -12.37
CA SER A 224 -20.70 -39.92 -12.68
C SER A 224 -21.55 -41.13 -12.27
N SER A 225 -21.17 -42.32 -12.73
CA SER A 225 -21.76 -43.60 -12.33
C SER A 225 -21.15 -44.21 -11.05
N ALA A 226 -20.22 -43.53 -10.39
CA ALA A 226 -19.53 -44.00 -9.18
C ALA A 226 -19.70 -43.01 -8.01
N PRO A 227 -19.49 -43.41 -6.74
CA PRO A 227 -19.44 -42.48 -5.63
C PRO A 227 -18.22 -41.54 -5.75
N VAL A 228 -18.39 -40.26 -5.45
CA VAL A 228 -17.29 -39.27 -5.41
C VAL A 228 -17.22 -38.66 -4.01
N THR A 229 -16.02 -38.64 -3.43
CA THR A 229 -15.75 -37.96 -2.15
C THR A 229 -15.01 -36.64 -2.41
N LEU A 230 -15.44 -35.60 -1.71
CA LEU A 230 -14.87 -34.25 -1.75
C LEU A 230 -14.60 -33.77 -0.31
N ALA A 231 -13.77 -32.74 -0.12
CA ALA A 231 -13.64 -32.03 1.17
C ALA A 231 -13.81 -30.51 0.98
N PRO A 232 -15.03 -30.00 0.68
CA PRO A 232 -15.17 -28.65 0.17
C PRO A 232 -14.95 -27.55 1.21
N GLY A 233 -14.30 -26.48 0.79
CA GLY A 233 -13.91 -25.35 1.64
C GLY A 233 -13.67 -24.09 0.82
N ASP A 234 -12.92 -23.15 1.39
CA ASP A 234 -12.45 -21.94 0.71
C ASP A 234 -10.96 -21.73 0.94
N TYR A 235 -10.30 -21.15 -0.06
CA TYR A 235 -8.98 -20.56 0.07
C TYR A 235 -9.12 -19.03 0.03
N ILE A 236 -8.39 -18.37 0.93
CA ILE A 236 -8.40 -16.93 1.10
C ILE A 236 -6.96 -16.43 1.18
N ASP A 237 -6.62 -15.49 0.32
CA ASP A 237 -5.40 -14.70 0.42
C ASP A 237 -5.79 -13.28 0.84
N TRP A 238 -5.62 -13.00 2.14
CA TRP A 238 -5.93 -11.72 2.76
C TRP A 238 -5.03 -10.56 2.30
N GLY A 239 -4.07 -10.80 1.40
CA GLY A 239 -3.25 -9.74 0.81
C GLY A 239 -2.42 -9.00 1.84
N GLU A 240 -2.60 -7.68 1.89
CA GLU A 240 -1.95 -6.79 2.87
C GLU A 240 -2.67 -6.78 4.24
N ALA A 241 -3.85 -7.37 4.36
CA ALA A 241 -4.64 -7.33 5.58
C ALA A 241 -4.12 -8.29 6.67
N THR A 242 -4.14 -7.83 7.93
CA THR A 242 -3.63 -8.62 9.05
C THR A 242 -4.65 -9.70 9.47
N THR A 243 -4.32 -10.96 9.20
CA THR A 243 -5.13 -12.14 9.55
C THR A 243 -5.45 -12.23 11.05
N PHE A 244 -6.70 -12.55 11.36
CA PHE A 244 -7.27 -12.65 12.70
C PHE A 244 -8.19 -13.89 12.80
N VAL A 245 -8.05 -14.66 13.88
CA VAL A 245 -8.92 -15.81 14.17
C VAL A 245 -9.59 -15.63 15.53
N GLU A 246 -10.92 -15.78 15.61
CA GLU A 246 -11.68 -15.59 16.84
C GLU A 246 -11.14 -16.46 17.99
N GLY A 247 -10.81 -15.83 19.13
CA GLY A 247 -10.30 -16.53 20.32
C GLY A 247 -8.88 -17.09 20.19
N ALA A 248 -8.23 -16.93 19.04
CA ALA A 248 -6.80 -17.21 18.85
C ALA A 248 -5.98 -15.91 18.66
N GLY A 249 -6.57 -14.90 18.01
CA GLY A 249 -5.98 -13.58 17.78
C GLY A 249 -5.22 -13.50 16.46
N VAL A 250 -4.21 -12.62 16.43
CA VAL A 250 -3.22 -12.51 15.35
C VAL A 250 -2.02 -13.37 15.73
N LEU A 251 -1.86 -14.52 15.10
CA LEU A 251 -0.70 -15.42 15.25
C LEU A 251 -0.27 -15.89 13.85
N PRO A 252 1.04 -16.13 13.60
CA PRO A 252 1.56 -16.38 12.24
C PRO A 252 1.12 -17.71 11.63
N THR A 253 0.74 -18.70 12.44
CA THR A 253 0.19 -19.98 11.99
C THR A 253 -0.78 -20.52 13.03
N ILE A 254 -1.98 -20.93 12.62
CA ILE A 254 -3.07 -21.37 13.52
C ILE A 254 -3.79 -22.57 12.91
N TYR A 255 -4.14 -23.55 13.75
CA TYR A 255 -5.12 -24.61 13.46
C TYR A 255 -6.11 -24.64 14.64
N GLU A 256 -7.23 -23.91 14.54
CA GLU A 256 -8.15 -23.70 15.67
C GLU A 256 -9.63 -23.74 15.23
N PRO A 257 -10.53 -24.34 16.04
CA PRO A 257 -11.98 -24.21 15.89
C PRO A 257 -12.48 -22.80 16.24
N ALA A 258 -13.08 -22.11 15.26
CA ALA A 258 -13.59 -20.74 15.39
C ALA A 258 -15.08 -20.63 14.98
N ASN A 259 -15.75 -19.53 15.35
CA ASN A 259 -17.02 -19.16 14.71
C ASN A 259 -16.81 -18.38 13.41
N TRP A 260 -15.69 -17.65 13.32
CA TRP A 260 -15.28 -16.84 12.16
C TRP A 260 -13.77 -16.61 12.13
N VAL A 261 -13.28 -16.30 10.94
CA VAL A 261 -11.95 -15.72 10.67
C VAL A 261 -12.11 -14.38 9.98
N ALA A 262 -11.08 -13.54 10.03
CA ALA A 262 -11.04 -12.27 9.31
C ALA A 262 -9.62 -11.86 8.95
N ALA A 263 -9.51 -10.77 8.20
CA ALA A 263 -8.36 -9.89 8.23
C ALA A 263 -8.79 -8.42 8.29
N ALA A 264 -7.91 -7.55 8.77
CA ALA A 264 -8.20 -6.12 8.90
C ALA A 264 -6.98 -5.23 8.62
N ILE A 265 -7.23 -4.06 8.06
CA ILE A 265 -6.24 -3.08 7.60
C ILE A 265 -6.95 -1.73 7.44
N ASP A 266 -6.41 -0.67 8.05
CA ASP A 266 -7.05 0.66 8.11
C ASP A 266 -8.56 0.56 8.41
N ASP A 267 -9.38 1.41 7.77
CA ASP A 267 -10.85 1.39 7.81
C ASP A 267 -11.50 0.26 6.97
N PHE A 268 -10.81 -0.88 6.83
CA PHE A 268 -11.32 -2.10 6.22
C PHE A 268 -11.14 -3.32 7.13
N SER A 269 -12.15 -4.20 7.13
CA SER A 269 -11.99 -5.60 7.50
C SER A 269 -12.95 -6.48 6.72
N ALA A 270 -12.55 -7.73 6.48
CA ALA A 270 -13.37 -8.75 5.85
C ALA A 270 -13.21 -10.06 6.62
N GLY A 271 -14.28 -10.85 6.73
CA GLY A 271 -14.29 -12.08 7.52
C GLY A 271 -15.34 -13.09 7.10
N VAL A 272 -15.02 -14.37 7.30
CA VAL A 272 -15.78 -15.51 6.78
C VAL A 272 -16.37 -16.32 7.92
N CYS A 273 -17.65 -16.66 7.80
CA CYS A 273 -18.35 -17.56 8.71
C CYS A 273 -19.34 -18.49 7.97
N VAL A 274 -19.69 -19.59 8.62
CA VAL A 274 -20.73 -20.54 8.17
C VAL A 274 -22.03 -20.34 8.96
N PRO A 275 -23.22 -20.58 8.37
CA PRO A 275 -24.52 -20.29 8.98
C PRO A 275 -24.80 -21.08 10.27
N GLY A 276 -25.58 -20.47 11.16
CA GLY A 276 -26.05 -21.10 12.40
C GLY A 276 -24.90 -21.60 13.30
N MET A 277 -25.13 -22.69 14.01
CA MET A 277 -24.17 -23.23 14.99
C MET A 277 -23.16 -24.26 14.42
N GLN A 278 -23.00 -24.33 13.09
CA GLN A 278 -21.90 -25.11 12.50
C GLN A 278 -20.54 -24.47 12.88
N PRO A 279 -19.55 -25.24 13.33
CA PRO A 279 -18.22 -24.73 13.59
C PRO A 279 -17.40 -24.61 12.31
N LEU A 280 -16.50 -23.62 12.30
CA LEU A 280 -15.50 -23.43 11.24
C LEU A 280 -14.18 -24.05 11.72
N LEU A 281 -13.55 -24.89 10.89
CA LEU A 281 -12.12 -25.12 11.00
C LEU A 281 -11.41 -24.03 10.19
N ALA A 282 -10.42 -23.38 10.81
CA ALA A 282 -9.52 -22.45 10.14
C ALA A 282 -8.08 -22.94 10.23
N VAL A 283 -7.38 -22.90 9.09
CA VAL A 283 -5.93 -23.13 8.99
C VAL A 283 -5.31 -21.87 8.39
N THR A 284 -4.56 -21.12 9.19
CA THR A 284 -3.94 -19.86 8.75
C THR A 284 -2.42 -19.95 8.67
N SER A 285 -1.82 -19.23 7.73
CA SER A 285 -0.37 -19.10 7.59
C SER A 285 -0.04 -17.73 6.97
N GLY A 286 0.40 -16.77 7.79
CA GLY A 286 0.55 -15.38 7.35
C GLY A 286 -0.77 -14.80 6.82
N ARG A 287 -0.75 -14.26 5.59
CA ARG A 287 -1.94 -13.76 4.87
C ARG A 287 -2.86 -14.86 4.32
N PHE A 288 -2.41 -16.11 4.28
CA PHE A 288 -3.19 -17.21 3.71
C PHE A 288 -4.10 -17.84 4.76
N THR A 289 -5.29 -18.25 4.35
CA THR A 289 -6.27 -18.95 5.21
C THR A 289 -7.07 -19.95 4.38
N VAL A 290 -7.11 -21.19 4.84
CA VAL A 290 -8.06 -22.21 4.36
C VAL A 290 -9.15 -22.38 5.43
N VAL A 291 -10.42 -22.41 5.00
CA VAL A 291 -11.55 -22.71 5.89
C VAL A 291 -12.40 -23.87 5.38
N GLN A 292 -12.91 -24.66 6.31
CA GLN A 292 -13.77 -25.82 6.03
C GLN A 292 -14.92 -25.88 7.04
N ALA A 293 -16.11 -26.23 6.58
CA ALA A 293 -17.29 -26.41 7.42
C ALA A 293 -17.32 -27.84 8.00
N PHE A 294 -17.52 -27.98 9.31
CA PHE A 294 -17.57 -29.28 9.99
C PHE A 294 -19.00 -29.62 10.44
N GLY A 295 -19.40 -30.89 10.28
CA GLY A 295 -20.77 -31.34 10.56
C GLY A 295 -21.20 -31.20 12.04
N ASN A 296 -20.26 -31.27 12.98
CA ASN A 296 -20.53 -31.03 14.41
C ASN A 296 -19.24 -30.66 15.21
N ALA A 297 -19.42 -30.17 16.43
CA ALA A 297 -18.31 -29.70 17.29
C ALA A 297 -17.59 -30.80 18.11
N ALA A 298 -18.05 -32.05 18.08
CA ALA A 298 -17.34 -33.19 18.67
C ALA A 298 -16.35 -33.81 17.66
N ALA A 299 -16.79 -33.99 16.42
CA ALA A 299 -15.99 -34.34 15.26
C ALA A 299 -14.73 -33.46 15.14
N LEU A 300 -14.92 -32.14 15.18
CA LEU A 300 -13.85 -31.14 15.12
C LEU A 300 -12.87 -31.19 16.32
N LYS A 301 -13.24 -31.76 17.47
CA LYS A 301 -12.28 -32.02 18.55
C LYS A 301 -11.41 -33.25 18.25
N ALA A 302 -11.97 -34.28 17.63
CA ALA A 302 -11.24 -35.50 17.29
C ALA A 302 -10.17 -35.28 16.20
N SER A 303 -10.36 -34.32 15.29
CA SER A 303 -9.32 -33.91 14.33
C SER A 303 -8.17 -33.14 15.00
N THR A 304 -8.46 -32.25 15.96
CA THR A 304 -7.44 -31.46 16.68
C THR A 304 -6.51 -32.26 17.58
N SER A 305 -6.83 -33.53 17.89
CA SER A 305 -6.08 -34.37 18.85
C SER A 305 -4.95 -35.23 18.24
N ILE A 306 -4.61 -35.06 16.96
CA ILE A 306 -3.52 -35.80 16.31
C ILE A 306 -2.20 -35.02 16.45
N SER A 307 -1.13 -35.70 16.86
CA SER A 307 0.20 -35.10 17.00
C SER A 307 0.78 -34.64 15.65
N VAL A 308 0.99 -33.33 15.53
CA VAL A 308 1.42 -32.65 14.31
C VAL A 308 2.84 -33.09 13.89
N PRO A 309 3.05 -33.63 12.67
CA PRO A 309 4.38 -33.74 12.07
C PRO A 309 4.98 -32.35 11.91
N LYS A 310 6.28 -32.18 12.21
CA LYS A 310 6.96 -30.88 12.01
C LYS A 310 6.71 -30.37 10.58
N PRO A 311 6.40 -29.07 10.37
CA PRO A 311 6.12 -28.53 9.05
C PRO A 311 7.39 -28.44 8.19
N SER A 312 7.74 -29.54 7.54
CA SER A 312 8.57 -29.57 6.35
C SER A 312 7.67 -29.75 5.13
N LYS A 313 7.90 -28.94 4.08
CA LYS A 313 7.09 -28.86 2.85
C LYS A 313 5.69 -28.21 2.95
N LEU A 314 5.43 -27.42 3.99
CA LEU A 314 4.56 -26.22 3.81
C LEU A 314 5.42 -25.06 3.28
N SER A 315 6.02 -25.29 2.11
CA SER A 315 6.49 -24.23 1.23
C SER A 315 5.33 -23.93 0.27
N PRO A 316 5.02 -22.67 -0.05
CA PRO A 316 4.20 -22.42 -1.22
C PRO A 316 4.93 -23.00 -2.43
N THR A 317 4.22 -23.77 -3.26
CA THR A 317 4.66 -23.94 -4.64
C THR A 317 4.74 -22.54 -5.23
N PRO A 318 5.89 -22.11 -5.77
CA PRO A 318 5.97 -20.80 -6.42
C PRO A 318 4.91 -20.71 -7.52
N LEU A 319 4.44 -19.49 -7.79
CA LEU A 319 3.61 -19.21 -8.97
C LEU A 319 4.25 -19.87 -10.21
N GLY A 320 3.41 -20.50 -11.03
CA GLY A 320 3.84 -21.39 -12.12
C GLY A 320 4.88 -20.73 -13.04
N GLU A 321 5.79 -21.54 -13.57
CA GLU A 321 7.04 -21.08 -14.20
C GLU A 321 6.82 -20.16 -15.41
N SER A 322 6.81 -18.85 -15.18
CA SER A 322 7.52 -17.93 -16.06
C SER A 322 8.98 -17.91 -15.63
N LEU A 323 9.84 -18.54 -16.44
CA LEU A 323 11.30 -18.45 -16.41
C LEU A 323 11.95 -18.41 -15.01
N LYS A 324 12.21 -19.59 -14.44
CA LYS A 324 13.29 -19.73 -13.46
C LYS A 324 14.62 -19.34 -14.13
N THR A 325 15.07 -18.11 -13.92
CA THR A 325 16.48 -17.78 -14.10
C THR A 325 17.28 -18.52 -13.03
N THR A 326 17.74 -19.73 -13.35
CA THR A 326 18.85 -20.32 -12.61
C THR A 326 20.00 -19.31 -12.60
N PRO A 327 20.61 -19.03 -11.43
CA PRO A 327 21.90 -18.38 -11.43
C PRO A 327 22.85 -19.27 -12.22
N SER A 328 23.20 -18.86 -13.44
CA SER A 328 24.15 -19.57 -14.29
C SER A 328 25.50 -19.49 -13.61
N GLY A 329 25.79 -20.48 -12.77
CA GLY A 329 26.99 -20.55 -11.96
C GLY A 329 28.21 -20.53 -12.87
N VAL A 330 28.90 -19.38 -12.91
CA VAL A 330 30.18 -19.27 -13.61
C VAL A 330 31.12 -20.25 -12.95
N SER A 331 31.44 -21.32 -13.65
CA SER A 331 32.37 -22.35 -13.22
C SER A 331 33.78 -21.78 -13.22
N SER A 332 34.16 -21.09 -12.14
CA SER A 332 35.56 -20.76 -11.87
C SER A 332 36.37 -22.06 -11.92
N PRO A 333 37.37 -22.18 -12.81
CA PRO A 333 38.11 -23.41 -12.96
C PRO A 333 38.89 -23.71 -11.69
N ALA A 334 38.82 -24.97 -11.23
CA ALA A 334 39.51 -25.42 -10.04
C ALA A 334 41.03 -25.46 -10.26
N VAL A 335 41.73 -24.40 -9.89
CA VAL A 335 43.20 -24.38 -9.84
C VAL A 335 43.64 -25.34 -8.74
N GLN A 336 44.32 -26.43 -9.12
CA GLN A 336 44.95 -27.33 -8.18
C GLN A 336 46.09 -26.61 -7.45
N ALA A 337 45.98 -26.47 -6.13
CA ALA A 337 47.08 -26.03 -5.29
C ALA A 337 48.01 -27.23 -4.98
N PRO A 338 49.32 -27.17 -5.30
CA PRO A 338 50.26 -28.22 -4.95
C PRO A 338 50.62 -28.19 -3.45
N SER A 339 50.92 -29.36 -2.89
CA SER A 339 51.26 -29.55 -1.48
C SER A 339 52.74 -29.22 -1.17
N GLY A 340 53.00 -28.38 -0.17
CA GLY A 340 54.34 -28.13 0.37
C GLY A 340 54.31 -27.33 1.70
N PRO A 341 55.07 -27.69 2.76
CA PRO A 341 54.99 -27.08 4.09
C PRO A 341 56.13 -26.09 4.42
N GLY A 342 55.90 -25.11 5.32
CA GLY A 342 57.00 -24.29 5.86
C GLY A 342 56.64 -23.15 6.84
N GLN A 343 56.87 -23.39 8.14
CA GLN A 343 57.33 -22.44 9.20
C GLN A 343 56.65 -21.06 9.43
N SER A 344 55.90 -20.97 10.54
CA SER A 344 56.14 -20.12 11.72
C SER A 344 56.77 -18.71 11.59
N LEU A 345 56.11 -17.69 12.19
CA LEU A 345 56.72 -16.83 13.24
C LEU A 345 55.67 -15.99 14.01
N THR A 346 55.90 -15.75 15.31
CA THR A 346 55.08 -14.92 16.23
C THR A 346 55.97 -13.90 16.94
N PRO A 347 55.49 -12.67 17.27
CA PRO A 347 55.21 -12.30 18.68
C PRO A 347 54.09 -11.24 18.84
N THR A 348 53.65 -10.71 20.00
CA THR A 348 53.42 -11.15 21.40
C THR A 348 52.61 -10.01 22.10
N LEU A 349 51.88 -10.27 23.21
CA LEU A 349 51.02 -9.31 23.94
C LEU A 349 51.79 -8.44 24.97
N PRO A 350 51.16 -7.46 25.68
CA PRO A 350 50.44 -7.77 26.94
C PRO A 350 49.15 -6.94 27.22
N VAL A 351 48.47 -7.25 28.34
CA VAL A 351 47.25 -6.61 28.89
C VAL A 351 47.54 -6.10 30.32
N PRO A 352 46.66 -5.33 31.01
CA PRO A 352 45.70 -5.97 31.95
C PRO A 352 44.33 -5.24 32.15
N GLN A 353 43.39 -5.94 32.81
CA GLN A 353 42.17 -5.37 33.43
C GLN A 353 42.43 -4.96 34.90
N PRO A 354 41.40 -4.45 35.63
CA PRO A 354 40.75 -5.34 36.60
C PRO A 354 39.21 -5.29 36.62
N THR A 355 38.61 -6.18 37.41
CA THR A 355 37.17 -6.45 37.59
C THR A 355 36.60 -5.91 38.91
N VAL A 356 35.28 -6.01 39.12
CA VAL A 356 34.62 -6.57 40.35
C VAL A 356 33.08 -6.53 40.22
N ALA A 357 32.37 -7.38 40.98
CA ALA A 357 30.92 -7.61 40.95
C ALA A 357 30.17 -7.04 42.20
N PRO A 358 28.82 -6.98 42.23
CA PRO A 358 28.06 -6.17 43.20
C PRO A 358 27.49 -6.93 44.43
N PRO A 359 27.16 -6.22 45.53
CA PRO A 359 26.27 -6.68 46.61
C PRO A 359 24.83 -6.09 46.49
N ALA A 360 23.96 -6.33 47.48
CA ALA A 360 22.50 -6.15 47.35
C ALA A 360 21.79 -5.51 48.57
N SER A 361 20.49 -5.21 48.37
CA SER A 361 19.37 -5.19 49.35
C SER A 361 18.79 -3.87 49.91
N LYS A 362 17.44 -3.86 49.91
CA LYS A 362 16.44 -3.32 50.88
C LYS A 362 16.28 -1.80 51.20
N GLU A 363 15.01 -1.38 51.00
CA GLU A 363 14.13 -0.58 51.90
C GLU A 363 14.49 0.85 52.36
N THR A 364 13.57 1.81 52.11
CA THR A 364 12.83 2.55 53.16
C THR A 364 11.62 3.33 52.58
N ARG A 365 10.81 3.96 53.45
CA ARG A 365 9.58 4.76 53.14
C ARG A 365 9.66 6.17 53.78
N TYR A 366 8.56 6.94 53.65
CA TYR A 366 8.22 8.24 54.29
C TYR A 366 8.78 9.49 53.54
N ASN A 367 8.08 10.64 53.43
CA ASN A 367 6.77 11.02 54.01
C ASN A 367 5.96 12.09 53.20
N GLN A 368 4.66 12.21 53.51
CA GLN A 368 3.72 13.38 53.43
C GLN A 368 3.85 14.44 52.29
N SER A 369 2.86 14.71 51.41
CA SER A 369 1.51 15.30 51.63
C SER A 369 1.47 16.70 52.28
N PRO A 370 0.48 17.61 52.02
CA PRO A 370 -0.60 17.62 51.00
C PRO A 370 -0.99 19.04 50.42
N VAL A 371 -2.18 19.09 49.79
CA VAL A 371 -3.19 20.20 49.62
C VAL A 371 -3.22 21.07 48.32
N LEU A 372 -4.45 21.15 47.79
CA LEU A 372 -5.09 21.99 46.75
C LEU A 372 -5.53 23.38 47.33
N PRO A 373 -6.42 24.25 46.75
CA PRO A 373 -7.25 24.23 45.52
C PRO A 373 -6.95 25.35 44.48
N LEU A 374 -7.24 25.19 43.17
CA LEU A 374 -8.54 25.33 42.43
C LEU A 374 -9.13 26.77 42.48
N ARG A 375 -9.72 27.32 41.40
CA ARG A 375 -10.78 26.73 40.53
C ARG A 375 -10.76 27.29 39.03
N SER A 376 -11.81 27.89 38.38
CA SER A 376 -11.83 28.36 36.92
C SER A 376 -12.46 29.75 36.50
N PRO A 377 -13.75 30.11 36.11
CA PRO A 377 -14.89 29.55 35.34
C PRO A 377 -14.84 29.97 33.83
N SER A 378 -15.73 30.68 33.07
CA SER A 378 -17.15 31.20 33.10
C SER A 378 -17.60 31.68 31.70
N ARG A 379 -18.85 32.15 31.45
CA ARG A 379 -20.12 31.42 31.24
C ARG A 379 -21.25 32.36 30.70
N SER A 380 -21.49 32.40 29.38
CA SER A 380 -22.75 32.85 28.73
C SER A 380 -22.78 32.38 27.26
N GLU A 381 -23.76 31.70 26.65
CA GLU A 381 -25.22 31.45 26.79
C GLU A 381 -26.20 32.31 25.95
N THR A 382 -27.01 31.58 25.17
CA THR A 382 -28.38 31.87 24.67
C THR A 382 -29.13 30.52 24.58
N HIS A 383 -30.44 30.48 24.26
CA HIS A 383 -31.26 29.25 24.20
C HIS A 383 -32.38 29.33 23.15
N TYR A 384 -32.72 28.21 22.50
CA TYR A 384 -34.04 27.93 21.89
C TYR A 384 -34.28 26.41 21.71
N GLY A 385 -35.56 26.00 21.67
CA GLY A 385 -36.09 24.64 21.48
C GLY A 385 -37.63 24.68 21.66
N PRO A 386 -38.35 23.58 21.97
CA PRO A 386 -38.01 22.15 21.89
C PRO A 386 -39.11 21.30 21.16
N SER A 387 -39.01 19.97 21.16
CA SER A 387 -40.16 19.06 20.97
C SER A 387 -39.95 17.74 21.74
N LEU A 388 -41.02 16.98 22.01
CA LEU A 388 -41.08 16.00 23.11
C LEU A 388 -41.13 14.53 22.68
N ALA A 389 -40.45 13.68 23.46
CA ALA A 389 -40.62 12.23 23.54
C ALA A 389 -40.45 11.77 25.01
N PRO A 390 -41.08 10.67 25.47
CA PRO A 390 -41.18 10.34 26.89
C PRO A 390 -39.88 9.75 27.49
N PRO A 391 -39.66 9.89 28.81
CA PRO A 391 -38.40 9.55 29.45
C PRO A 391 -38.21 8.05 29.71
N ALA A 392 -37.03 7.53 29.36
CA ALA A 392 -36.50 6.30 29.95
C ALA A 392 -36.03 6.56 31.39
N LYS A 393 -36.12 5.56 32.28
CA LYS A 393 -35.73 5.71 33.69
C LYS A 393 -34.21 5.73 33.84
N GLU A 394 -33.65 6.84 34.31
CA GLU A 394 -32.29 6.87 34.85
C GLU A 394 -32.23 6.17 36.21
N THR A 395 -31.35 5.18 36.37
CA THR A 395 -30.99 4.62 37.69
C THR A 395 -29.63 5.17 38.11
N LYS A 396 -29.63 6.23 38.92
CA LYS A 396 -28.38 6.77 39.50
C LYS A 396 -27.89 5.86 40.62
N TYR A 397 -26.62 5.45 40.55
CA TYR A 397 -25.93 4.76 41.64
C TYR A 397 -24.79 5.65 42.16
N THR A 398 -24.91 6.12 43.39
CA THR A 398 -23.84 6.81 44.12
C THR A 398 -22.97 5.78 44.82
N GLY A 399 -21.68 5.71 44.46
CA GLY A 399 -20.73 4.82 45.10
C GLY A 399 -20.12 5.44 46.36
N VAL A 400 -20.20 4.72 47.48
CA VAL A 400 -19.24 4.77 48.60
C VAL A 400 -18.98 3.31 48.99
N GLY A 401 -17.73 2.97 49.29
CA GLY A 401 -17.36 1.66 49.82
C GLY A 401 -16.52 1.82 51.07
N GLU A 402 -16.72 0.95 52.05
CA GLU A 402 -15.85 0.84 53.21
C GLU A 402 -15.80 -0.63 53.67
N THR A 403 -14.67 -1.05 54.24
CA THR A 403 -14.36 -2.46 54.51
C THR A 403 -14.49 -2.81 55.98
N LEU A 404 -15.26 -3.85 56.31
CA LEU A 404 -15.17 -4.55 57.60
C LEU A 404 -15.16 -6.07 57.41
N ARG A 405 -14.72 -6.75 58.48
CA ARG A 405 -14.40 -8.18 58.53
C ARG A 405 -15.55 -9.03 59.08
N ASP A 406 -15.43 -10.33 58.84
CA ASP A 406 -15.84 -11.47 59.66
C ASP A 406 -17.24 -11.43 60.33
N ASN A 407 -18.16 -12.20 59.76
CA ASN A 407 -19.02 -13.12 60.54
C ASN A 407 -19.65 -14.18 59.62
N ALA A 408 -19.64 -15.43 60.05
CA ALA A 408 -20.60 -16.44 59.59
C ALA A 408 -21.86 -16.34 60.48
N PRO A 409 -23.05 -16.77 60.01
CA PRO A 409 -23.37 -18.18 60.23
C PRO A 409 -24.20 -18.88 59.13
N ASN A 410 -24.01 -20.21 59.13
CA ASN A 410 -24.95 -21.29 58.83
C ASN A 410 -25.68 -21.44 57.48
N GLU A 411 -25.79 -22.71 57.13
CA GLU A 411 -26.57 -23.32 56.05
C GLU A 411 -28.06 -23.38 56.42
N GLU A 412 -28.94 -23.22 55.42
CA GLU A 412 -30.00 -24.18 55.09
C GLU A 412 -30.53 -23.89 53.66
N ASP A 413 -31.38 -24.78 53.12
CA ASP A 413 -31.91 -24.81 51.74
C ASP A 413 -30.94 -25.11 50.56
N LEU A 414 -30.56 -26.39 50.45
CA LEU A 414 -30.05 -27.02 49.22
C LEU A 414 -30.70 -28.39 48.94
N PRO A 415 -31.62 -28.50 47.96
CA PRO A 415 -31.98 -29.76 47.32
C PRO A 415 -31.49 -29.81 45.85
N GLY A 416 -30.77 -30.83 45.40
CA GLY A 416 -30.16 -31.95 46.12
C GLY A 416 -29.39 -32.85 45.14
N LYS A 417 -28.33 -33.52 45.60
CA LYS A 417 -27.66 -34.60 44.85
C LYS A 417 -28.25 -35.94 45.26
N LEU A 418 -28.56 -36.80 44.30
CA LEU A 418 -28.70 -38.25 44.48
C LEU A 418 -27.90 -39.00 43.41
N SER A 419 -27.54 -40.25 43.69
CA SER A 419 -26.34 -40.88 43.15
C SER A 419 -26.53 -42.36 42.78
N LEU A 420 -25.92 -42.74 41.66
CA LEU A 420 -25.36 -44.05 41.27
C LEU A 420 -26.02 -45.38 41.75
N GLY A 421 -26.40 -46.20 40.76
CA GLY A 421 -26.57 -47.66 40.91
C GLY A 421 -27.72 -48.21 40.03
N GLY A 422 -27.58 -49.31 39.29
CA GLY A 422 -26.37 -50.07 38.96
C GLY A 422 -26.68 -51.47 38.38
N GLY A 423 -25.95 -51.89 37.33
CA GLY A 423 -25.80 -53.30 36.92
C GLY A 423 -26.79 -53.89 35.90
N ALA A 424 -26.28 -54.16 34.69
CA ALA A 424 -26.59 -55.34 33.87
C ALA A 424 -25.58 -55.44 32.72
N GLU A 425 -25.03 -56.63 32.44
CA GLU A 425 -24.14 -56.84 31.28
C GLU A 425 -24.95 -57.17 30.02
N SER A 426 -24.69 -56.46 28.92
CA SER A 426 -24.99 -56.98 27.58
C SER A 426 -24.03 -56.40 26.54
N ARG A 427 -23.35 -57.27 25.80
CA ARG A 427 -22.60 -56.86 24.60
C ARG A 427 -23.59 -56.58 23.48
N SER A 428 -23.49 -55.41 22.86
CA SER A 428 -24.10 -55.12 21.55
C SER A 428 -23.23 -54.11 20.80
N ASP A 429 -23.19 -54.21 19.48
CA ASP A 429 -22.17 -53.55 18.66
C ASP A 429 -22.31 -52.03 18.56
N SER A 430 -21.15 -51.38 18.47
CA SER A 430 -21.03 -49.94 18.21
C SER A 430 -21.42 -49.60 16.77
N THR A 431 -22.70 -49.40 16.50
CA THR A 431 -23.17 -48.81 15.25
C THR A 431 -23.05 -47.28 15.30
N LYS A 432 -22.37 -46.70 14.31
CA LYS A 432 -22.27 -45.23 14.15
C LYS A 432 -23.66 -44.65 13.85
N SER A 433 -24.09 -43.63 14.59
CA SER A 433 -25.33 -42.91 14.28
C SER A 433 -25.09 -41.80 13.24
N GLU A 434 -24.94 -42.22 11.98
CA GLU A 434 -24.91 -41.29 10.83
C GLU A 434 -26.25 -40.54 10.74
N LYS A 435 -26.22 -39.20 10.89
CA LYS A 435 -27.41 -38.37 10.70
C LYS A 435 -27.70 -38.20 9.22
N LYS A 436 -28.71 -38.94 8.73
CA LYS A 436 -29.24 -38.75 7.36
C LYS A 436 -29.85 -37.36 7.18
N SER A 437 -29.28 -36.60 6.24
CA SER A 437 -30.00 -35.66 5.38
C SER A 437 -29.81 -36.12 3.93
N ASP A 438 -30.91 -36.40 3.23
CA ASP A 438 -30.99 -36.75 1.80
C ASP A 438 -30.07 -37.88 1.28
N GLY A 439 -29.54 -38.71 2.20
CA GLY A 439 -28.69 -39.85 1.88
C GLY A 439 -27.25 -39.51 1.49
N VAL A 440 -26.83 -38.25 1.65
CA VAL A 440 -25.45 -37.82 1.47
C VAL A 440 -24.67 -38.14 2.76
N LEU A 441 -23.48 -38.73 2.63
CA LEU A 441 -22.62 -39.04 3.77
C LEU A 441 -21.64 -37.88 4.02
N ILE A 442 -21.59 -37.40 5.26
CA ILE A 442 -20.63 -36.38 5.72
C ILE A 442 -19.82 -36.97 6.88
N ASP A 443 -18.49 -37.01 6.77
CA ASP A 443 -17.61 -37.59 7.80
C ASP A 443 -17.22 -36.58 8.90
N ASP A 444 -16.60 -37.09 9.97
CA ASP A 444 -16.13 -36.26 11.10
C ASP A 444 -14.97 -35.30 10.73
N LYS A 445 -14.48 -35.33 9.49
CA LYS A 445 -13.52 -34.37 8.93
C LYS A 445 -14.17 -33.39 7.94
N GLY A 446 -15.50 -33.39 7.82
CA GLY A 446 -16.22 -32.52 6.88
C GLY A 446 -16.04 -32.93 5.42
N ARG A 447 -15.59 -34.16 5.13
CA ARG A 447 -15.66 -34.72 3.77
C ARG A 447 -17.08 -35.10 3.45
N VAL A 448 -17.44 -35.03 2.17
CA VAL A 448 -18.76 -35.39 1.67
C VAL A 448 -18.64 -36.41 0.55
N THR A 449 -19.27 -37.58 0.73
CA THR A 449 -19.38 -38.61 -0.31
C THR A 449 -20.76 -38.53 -0.96
N LEU A 450 -20.77 -38.21 -2.24
CA LEU A 450 -21.94 -38.13 -3.11
C LEU A 450 -22.08 -39.43 -3.92
N GLN A 451 -23.21 -40.10 -3.82
CA GLN A 451 -23.63 -41.14 -4.76
C GLN A 451 -23.98 -40.53 -6.13
N PRO A 452 -24.03 -41.33 -7.22
CA PRO A 452 -24.52 -40.88 -8.53
C PRO A 452 -25.83 -40.09 -8.45
N GLY A 453 -25.87 -38.91 -9.05
CA GLY A 453 -27.02 -37.99 -9.04
C GLY A 453 -27.25 -37.20 -7.75
N GLN A 454 -26.49 -37.43 -6.67
CA GLN A 454 -26.61 -36.63 -5.45
C GLN A 454 -25.92 -35.28 -5.58
N SER A 455 -26.42 -34.31 -4.82
CA SER A 455 -25.81 -32.98 -4.65
C SER A 455 -25.60 -32.64 -3.17
N VAL A 456 -24.70 -31.69 -2.93
CA VAL A 456 -24.53 -31.00 -1.64
C VAL A 456 -24.37 -29.50 -1.88
N GLU A 457 -24.90 -28.65 -0.99
CA GLU A 457 -24.76 -27.18 -1.02
C GLU A 457 -23.98 -26.70 0.22
N PHE A 458 -22.92 -25.93 0.01
CA PHE A 458 -22.15 -25.28 1.08
C PHE A 458 -22.45 -23.79 1.10
N VAL A 459 -22.94 -23.28 2.22
CA VAL A 459 -23.32 -21.87 2.39
C VAL A 459 -22.35 -21.18 3.35
N ARG A 460 -21.90 -19.98 2.98
CA ARG A 460 -20.90 -19.16 3.66
C ARG A 460 -21.34 -17.69 3.61
N TYR A 461 -20.80 -16.87 4.51
CA TYR A 461 -20.93 -15.42 4.45
C TYR A 461 -19.54 -14.78 4.48
N LEU A 462 -19.25 -13.93 3.49
CA LEU A 462 -18.14 -12.99 3.53
C LEU A 462 -18.68 -11.64 4.03
N VAL A 463 -18.46 -11.35 5.31
CA VAL A 463 -18.88 -10.13 6.00
C VAL A 463 -17.76 -9.10 5.88
N VAL A 464 -18.08 -7.88 5.45
CA VAL A 464 -17.15 -6.75 5.35
C VAL A 464 -17.53 -5.70 6.41
N SER A 465 -16.55 -4.96 6.92
CA SER A 465 -16.72 -3.91 7.94
C SER A 465 -15.63 -2.85 7.81
N THR A 466 -15.67 -1.86 8.70
CA THR A 466 -14.57 -0.90 8.90
C THR A 466 -13.47 -1.48 9.80
N ARG A 467 -12.58 -0.65 10.35
CA ARG A 467 -11.52 -1.07 11.30
C ARG A 467 -12.02 -1.76 12.57
N ASP A 468 -13.29 -1.53 12.90
CA ASP A 468 -14.02 -2.10 14.03
C ASP A 468 -14.40 -3.57 13.75
N LEU A 469 -13.61 -4.50 14.30
CA LEU A 469 -13.90 -5.94 14.27
C LEU A 469 -15.02 -6.32 15.26
N GLY A 470 -15.33 -5.49 16.25
CA GLY A 470 -16.47 -5.66 17.14
C GLY A 470 -17.80 -5.59 16.37
N ARG A 471 -17.85 -4.69 15.38
CA ARG A 471 -18.95 -4.59 14.41
C ARG A 471 -19.02 -5.77 13.45
N LEU A 472 -17.89 -6.23 12.89
CA LEU A 472 -17.86 -7.42 12.03
C LEU A 472 -18.36 -8.65 12.81
N GLY A 473 -17.81 -8.84 14.03
CA GLY A 473 -18.21 -9.88 14.96
C GLY A 473 -19.70 -9.85 15.29
N ARG A 474 -20.30 -8.67 15.51
CA ARG A 474 -21.76 -8.53 15.71
C ARG A 474 -22.55 -9.19 14.57
N THR A 475 -22.27 -8.82 13.33
CA THR A 475 -22.99 -9.36 12.16
C THR A 475 -22.83 -10.88 12.08
N VAL A 476 -21.64 -11.40 12.39
CA VAL A 476 -21.41 -12.86 12.52
C VAL A 476 -22.25 -13.47 13.64
N TYR A 477 -22.30 -12.87 14.84
CA TYR A 477 -23.08 -13.40 15.97
C TYR A 477 -24.59 -13.37 15.67
N GLU A 478 -25.09 -12.34 14.99
CA GLU A 478 -26.47 -12.26 14.50
C GLU A 478 -26.75 -13.35 13.45
N LEU A 479 -25.88 -13.55 12.45
CA LEU A 479 -25.99 -14.62 11.43
C LEU A 479 -25.89 -16.06 11.98
N LYS A 480 -25.16 -16.26 13.09
CA LYS A 480 -25.01 -17.56 13.75
C LYS A 480 -26.02 -17.80 14.87
N GLY A 481 -26.80 -16.79 15.26
CA GLY A 481 -27.76 -16.86 16.37
C GLY A 481 -27.10 -16.93 17.76
N ILE A 482 -25.87 -16.43 17.91
CA ILE A 482 -25.08 -16.49 19.14
C ILE A 482 -25.54 -15.37 20.10
N PRO A 483 -26.03 -15.69 21.32
CA PRO A 483 -26.44 -14.68 22.29
C PRO A 483 -25.26 -13.81 22.76
N THR A 484 -25.45 -12.49 22.76
CA THR A 484 -24.44 -11.49 23.15
C THR A 484 -24.91 -10.56 24.27
N SER A 485 -23.97 -9.88 24.93
CA SER A 485 -24.20 -8.71 25.79
C SER A 485 -23.20 -7.60 25.42
N VAL A 486 -23.40 -6.40 25.98
CA VAL A 486 -22.64 -5.19 25.63
C VAL A 486 -21.56 -4.89 26.67
N ILE A 487 -20.33 -4.64 26.19
CA ILE A 487 -19.35 -3.82 26.90
C ILE A 487 -19.35 -2.44 26.23
N ALA A 488 -19.48 -1.38 27.01
CA ALA A 488 -19.33 0.00 26.55
C ALA A 488 -18.37 0.75 27.46
N GLY A 489 -17.91 1.93 27.06
CA GLY A 489 -17.00 2.69 27.90
C GLY A 489 -16.49 3.96 27.25
N ALA A 490 -15.46 4.54 27.87
CA ALA A 490 -14.71 5.66 27.33
C ALA A 490 -13.20 5.50 27.54
N VAL A 491 -12.40 6.08 26.64
CA VAL A 491 -10.96 6.26 26.80
C VAL A 491 -10.70 7.75 27.05
N LEU A 492 -10.03 8.06 28.17
CA LEU A 492 -9.75 9.42 28.61
C LEU A 492 -8.24 9.63 28.80
N GLU A 493 -7.79 10.88 28.65
CA GLU A 493 -6.43 11.28 29.00
C GLU A 493 -6.27 11.41 30.52
N ASP A 494 -5.21 10.80 31.04
CA ASP A 494 -4.85 10.81 32.46
C ASP A 494 -4.55 12.25 32.95
N GLY A 495 -5.05 12.56 34.15
CA GLY A 495 -5.00 13.88 34.77
C GLY A 495 -5.92 14.96 34.16
N SER A 496 -6.17 14.98 32.84
CA SER A 496 -7.05 15.98 32.20
C SER A 496 -8.50 15.52 32.01
N ASN A 497 -8.74 14.20 31.97
CA ASN A 497 -10.01 13.57 31.59
C ASN A 497 -10.53 13.98 30.21
N ALA A 498 -9.68 14.50 29.32
CA ALA A 498 -10.06 14.82 27.95
C ALA A 498 -10.39 13.51 27.19
N PRO A 499 -11.50 13.44 26.42
CA PRO A 499 -11.83 12.25 25.65
C PRO A 499 -10.79 11.98 24.56
N ILE A 500 -10.41 10.73 24.41
CA ILE A 500 -9.46 10.29 23.37
C ILE A 500 -10.25 9.60 22.27
N GLU A 501 -10.50 10.32 21.18
CA GLU A 501 -11.05 9.74 19.95
C GLU A 501 -10.05 8.83 19.24
N ASP A 502 -10.53 7.93 18.38
CA ASP A 502 -9.69 7.05 17.55
C ASP A 502 -8.58 6.30 18.33
N ALA A 503 -8.91 5.79 19.52
CA ALA A 503 -8.13 4.79 20.24
C ALA A 503 -8.70 3.39 19.93
N GLU A 504 -7.81 2.44 19.64
CA GLU A 504 -8.14 1.03 19.47
C GLU A 504 -8.40 0.40 20.85
N ILE A 505 -9.59 -0.18 21.02
CA ILE A 505 -9.95 -0.98 22.19
C ILE A 505 -9.62 -2.44 21.88
N ARG A 506 -8.64 -3.01 22.58
CA ARG A 506 -8.27 -4.42 22.45
C ARG A 506 -9.06 -5.23 23.47
N ILE A 507 -9.80 -6.23 22.99
CA ILE A 507 -10.62 -7.12 23.80
C ILE A 507 -10.07 -8.54 23.66
N SER A 508 -9.57 -9.09 24.76
CA SER A 508 -9.06 -10.45 24.86
C SER A 508 -9.95 -11.31 25.75
N GLY A 509 -9.87 -12.63 25.61
CA GLY A 509 -10.58 -13.59 26.47
C GLY A 509 -11.61 -14.40 25.68
N GLY A 510 -12.86 -14.40 26.14
CA GLY A 510 -13.98 -15.06 25.47
C GLY A 510 -14.73 -16.08 26.35
N PRO A 511 -15.71 -16.80 25.76
CA PRO A 511 -16.56 -17.77 26.47
C PRO A 511 -15.81 -18.91 27.18
N LYS A 512 -14.58 -19.22 26.74
CA LYS A 512 -13.74 -20.30 27.26
C LYS A 512 -12.66 -19.82 28.25
N TRP A 513 -12.49 -18.51 28.45
CA TRP A 513 -11.42 -17.99 29.32
C TRP A 513 -11.81 -18.04 30.79
N ASP A 514 -10.92 -18.55 31.63
CA ASP A 514 -11.12 -18.78 33.06
C ASP A 514 -10.92 -17.52 33.93
N GLY A 515 -10.36 -16.45 33.35
CA GLY A 515 -10.01 -15.23 34.04
C GLY A 515 -8.68 -15.27 34.81
N LYS A 516 -7.86 -16.33 34.65
CA LYS A 516 -6.64 -16.57 35.48
C LYS A 516 -5.36 -16.80 34.66
N SER A 517 -5.40 -16.50 33.37
CA SER A 517 -4.31 -16.70 32.40
C SER A 517 -4.22 -15.48 31.47
N ASN A 518 -3.05 -15.20 30.86
CA ASN A 518 -2.95 -14.07 29.90
C ASN A 518 -3.83 -14.36 28.66
N PRO A 519 -4.89 -13.59 28.39
CA PRO A 519 -5.90 -13.99 27.43
C PRO A 519 -5.49 -13.69 25.98
N ARG A 520 -5.78 -14.62 25.06
CA ARG A 520 -5.67 -14.40 23.61
C ARG A 520 -6.68 -13.34 23.15
N ALA A 521 -6.34 -12.62 22.07
CA ALA A 521 -7.22 -11.60 21.50
C ALA A 521 -8.53 -12.19 20.94
N PHE A 522 -9.64 -11.48 21.14
CA PHE A 522 -10.99 -11.93 20.82
C PHE A 522 -11.72 -10.98 19.85
N THR A 523 -11.52 -9.66 19.96
CA THR A 523 -11.85 -8.68 18.91
C THR A 523 -11.20 -7.31 19.20
N ARG A 524 -11.43 -6.30 18.34
CA ARG A 524 -11.14 -4.90 18.62
C ARG A 524 -12.32 -3.98 18.27
N ALA A 525 -12.48 -2.90 19.03
CA ALA A 525 -13.37 -1.78 18.70
C ALA A 525 -12.54 -0.48 18.60
N VAL A 526 -13.16 0.65 18.24
CA VAL A 526 -12.50 1.98 18.23
C VAL A 526 -13.40 3.03 18.87
N THR A 527 -12.81 3.99 19.58
CA THR A 527 -13.54 5.11 20.19
C THR A 527 -14.00 6.17 19.19
N ARG A 528 -15.23 6.65 19.37
CA ARG A 528 -15.81 7.80 18.67
C ARG A 528 -15.11 9.12 19.05
N ARG A 529 -15.51 10.22 18.39
CA ARG A 529 -15.07 11.60 18.69
C ARG A 529 -15.29 12.05 20.14
N ASP A 530 -16.27 11.47 20.84
CA ASP A 530 -16.54 11.73 22.27
C ASP A 530 -15.75 10.79 23.21
N GLY A 531 -14.77 10.04 22.68
CA GLY A 531 -13.98 9.07 23.41
C GLY A 531 -14.72 7.79 23.76
N THR A 532 -16.01 7.65 23.41
CA THR A 532 -16.83 6.48 23.80
C THR A 532 -16.74 5.32 22.81
N PHE A 533 -16.99 4.10 23.31
CA PHE A 533 -17.14 2.90 22.48
C PHE A 533 -18.26 1.99 23.02
N SER A 534 -18.78 1.10 22.16
CA SER A 534 -19.73 0.04 22.51
C SER A 534 -19.49 -1.18 21.61
N VAL A 535 -19.49 -2.39 22.18
CA VAL A 535 -19.22 -3.64 21.48
C VAL A 535 -20.09 -4.78 22.01
N ARG A 536 -20.60 -5.62 21.11
CA ARG A 536 -21.37 -6.84 21.46
C ARG A 536 -20.48 -8.07 21.40
N LEU A 537 -20.53 -8.86 22.48
CA LEU A 537 -19.69 -10.04 22.68
C LEU A 537 -20.52 -11.20 23.23
N PRO A 538 -20.20 -12.46 22.89
CA PRO A 538 -20.83 -13.63 23.50
C PRO A 538 -20.60 -13.68 25.03
N TYR A 539 -21.43 -14.40 25.77
CA TYR A 539 -21.24 -14.56 27.23
C TYR A 539 -19.87 -15.22 27.55
N GLY A 540 -19.14 -14.66 28.52
CA GLY A 540 -17.76 -15.05 28.82
C GLY A 540 -17.05 -14.06 29.73
N ASN A 541 -15.77 -14.34 30.03
CA ASN A 541 -14.87 -13.40 30.69
C ASN A 541 -14.04 -12.66 29.62
N TYR A 542 -13.81 -11.37 29.81
CA TYR A 542 -13.08 -10.51 28.88
C TYR A 542 -12.06 -9.63 29.61
N HIS A 543 -11.03 -9.22 28.89
CA HIS A 543 -9.94 -8.37 29.35
C HIS A 543 -9.78 -7.22 28.36
N VAL A 544 -9.98 -5.99 28.82
CA VAL A 544 -10.10 -4.79 27.98
C VAL A 544 -8.92 -3.85 28.22
N THR A 545 -8.29 -3.39 27.13
CA THR A 545 -7.23 -2.36 27.12
C THR A 545 -7.43 -1.38 25.96
N ALA A 546 -6.76 -0.22 26.03
CA ALA A 546 -6.74 0.78 24.96
C ALA A 546 -5.34 0.87 24.31
N PHE A 547 -5.29 1.33 23.06
CA PHE A 547 -4.05 1.64 22.34
C PHE A 547 -4.28 2.85 21.42
N LYS A 548 -3.32 3.78 21.39
CA LYS A 548 -3.26 4.88 20.42
C LYS A 548 -1.81 5.29 20.25
N VAL A 549 -1.38 5.58 19.02
CA VAL A 549 -0.01 6.03 18.73
C VAL A 549 0.31 7.27 19.57
N GLY A 550 1.51 7.28 20.16
CA GLY A 550 1.96 8.35 21.06
C GLY A 550 1.57 8.18 22.53
N ARG A 551 0.70 7.24 22.91
CA ARG A 551 0.17 7.14 24.28
C ARG A 551 0.40 5.76 24.93
N THR A 552 0.62 5.73 26.24
CA THR A 552 0.66 4.50 27.07
C THR A 552 -0.66 4.32 27.83
N VAL A 553 -0.94 3.11 28.33
CA VAL A 553 -2.11 2.84 29.17
C VAL A 553 -1.83 3.19 30.63
N LYS A 554 -2.81 3.77 31.31
CA LYS A 554 -2.80 4.13 32.74
C LYS A 554 -3.88 3.36 33.49
N GLY A 555 -3.63 3.05 34.76
CA GLY A 555 -4.53 2.24 35.60
C GLY A 555 -4.56 0.73 35.28
N GLY A 556 -3.90 0.27 34.21
CA GLY A 556 -3.84 -1.13 33.82
C GLY A 556 -4.99 -1.56 32.92
N SER A 557 -5.41 -2.83 33.02
CA SER A 557 -6.48 -3.44 32.23
C SER A 557 -7.70 -3.78 33.09
N GLN A 558 -8.87 -3.87 32.48
CA GLN A 558 -10.12 -4.21 33.19
C GLN A 558 -10.64 -5.57 32.78
N ILE A 559 -10.96 -6.42 33.77
CA ILE A 559 -11.60 -7.72 33.57
C ILE A 559 -13.11 -7.55 33.70
N VAL A 560 -13.84 -7.93 32.66
CA VAL A 560 -15.29 -7.77 32.53
C VAL A 560 -15.93 -9.14 32.39
N LYS A 561 -17.12 -9.34 32.98
CA LYS A 561 -17.86 -10.61 32.93
C LYS A 561 -19.22 -10.40 32.29
N LEU A 562 -19.51 -11.15 31.23
CA LEU A 562 -20.80 -11.15 30.54
C LEU A 562 -21.50 -12.48 30.75
N PHE A 563 -22.74 -12.44 31.22
CA PHE A 563 -23.60 -13.61 31.40
C PHE A 563 -25.03 -13.30 30.96
N ARG A 564 -25.87 -14.34 30.83
CA ARG A 564 -27.28 -14.17 30.47
C ARG A 564 -27.96 -13.22 31.46
N ASN A 565 -28.60 -12.18 30.94
CA ASN A 565 -29.26 -11.10 31.70
C ASN A 565 -28.31 -10.25 32.58
N SER A 566 -26.98 -10.29 32.36
CA SER A 566 -26.08 -9.28 32.94
C SER A 566 -26.41 -7.89 32.39
N PRO A 567 -26.40 -6.83 33.24
CA PRO A 567 -26.51 -5.46 32.73
C PRO A 567 -25.31 -5.11 31.85
N ASN A 568 -25.50 -4.18 30.92
CA ASN A 568 -24.42 -3.68 30.06
C ASN A 568 -23.25 -3.20 30.93
N GLN A 569 -22.04 -3.69 30.64
CA GLN A 569 -20.87 -3.41 31.44
C GLN A 569 -20.21 -2.12 30.97
N ILE A 570 -19.97 -1.17 31.88
CA ILE A 570 -19.34 0.12 31.56
C ILE A 570 -17.90 0.14 32.11
N VAL A 571 -16.94 0.42 31.25
CA VAL A 571 -15.51 0.54 31.59
C VAL A 571 -14.97 1.94 31.32
N ALA A 572 -13.97 2.36 32.09
CA ALA A 572 -13.26 3.62 31.89
C ALA A 572 -11.75 3.33 31.80
N LEU A 573 -11.15 3.65 30.67
CA LEU A 573 -9.74 3.37 30.38
C LEU A 573 -8.98 4.69 30.33
N LEU A 574 -7.81 4.75 30.98
CA LEU A 574 -6.97 5.95 31.01
C LEU A 574 -5.74 5.76 30.13
N MET A 575 -5.25 6.83 29.50
CA MET A 575 -4.00 6.83 28.75
C MET A 575 -3.16 8.08 29.04
N SER A 576 -1.84 7.98 28.90
CA SER A 576 -0.93 9.13 29.05
C SER A 576 -1.26 10.26 28.08
N ARG A 577 -0.79 11.47 28.38
CA ARG A 577 -0.56 12.52 27.38
C ARG A 577 0.27 11.99 26.20
N PRO A 578 0.11 12.56 24.99
CA PRO A 578 0.83 12.08 23.82
C PRO A 578 2.32 12.45 23.93
N ALA A 579 3.19 11.47 23.73
CA ALA A 579 4.59 11.69 23.42
C ALA A 579 4.71 12.15 21.95
N THR A 580 5.54 13.16 21.72
CA THR A 580 5.68 13.84 20.44
C THR A 580 7.13 14.08 20.06
N VAL A 581 7.41 14.02 18.77
CA VAL A 581 8.70 14.38 18.16
C VAL A 581 8.46 15.53 17.19
N ARG A 582 9.09 16.67 17.45
CA ARG A 582 9.09 17.84 16.57
C ARG A 582 10.36 17.81 15.73
N VAL A 583 10.20 17.81 14.42
CA VAL A 583 11.32 17.85 13.47
C VAL A 583 11.26 19.17 12.72
N ALA A 584 12.42 19.81 12.53
CA ALA A 584 12.63 20.94 11.62
C ALA A 584 13.85 20.65 10.72
N VAL A 585 13.71 20.90 9.42
CA VAL A 585 14.70 20.58 8.39
C VAL A 585 14.96 21.80 7.51
N SER A 586 16.22 22.18 7.37
CA SER A 586 16.67 23.27 6.48
C SER A 586 17.52 22.74 5.32
N ASP A 587 17.53 23.50 4.22
CA ASP A 587 18.42 23.28 3.08
C ASP A 587 19.83 23.85 3.40
N PRO A 588 20.92 23.17 3.03
CA PRO A 588 22.29 23.67 3.26
C PRO A 588 22.64 24.93 2.46
N ASP A 589 22.01 25.12 1.29
CA ASP A 589 22.30 26.22 0.37
C ASP A 589 21.33 27.41 0.52
N ALA A 590 20.38 27.33 1.48
CA ALA A 590 19.43 28.38 1.81
C ALA A 590 19.66 28.96 3.23
N PRO A 591 19.10 30.14 3.55
CA PRO A 591 19.04 30.60 4.93
C PRO A 591 18.28 29.60 5.82
N THR A 592 18.78 29.32 7.02
CA THR A 592 18.22 28.30 7.95
C THR A 592 16.80 28.59 8.44
N SER A 593 16.24 29.77 8.12
CA SER A 593 14.83 30.11 8.32
C SER A 593 13.90 29.57 7.23
N VAL A 594 14.43 29.02 6.14
CA VAL A 594 13.66 28.39 5.06
C VAL A 594 13.58 26.88 5.31
N GLY A 595 12.38 26.40 5.63
CA GLY A 595 12.12 24.97 5.81
C GLY A 595 12.13 24.21 4.49
N LEU A 596 12.87 23.11 4.43
CA LEU A 596 13.04 22.27 3.24
C LEU A 596 12.00 21.13 3.21
N PRO A 597 11.11 21.03 2.21
CA PRO A 597 10.10 19.98 2.18
C PRO A 597 10.75 18.59 2.11
N CYS A 598 10.39 17.68 3.00
CA CYS A 598 11.06 16.37 3.13
C CYS A 598 10.13 15.32 3.75
N ARG A 599 10.60 14.08 3.89
CA ARG A 599 9.90 13.01 4.59
C ARG A 599 10.75 12.40 5.70
N VAL A 600 10.11 12.10 6.82
CA VAL A 600 10.64 11.27 7.91
C VAL A 600 10.17 9.83 7.75
N THR A 601 11.07 8.87 7.93
CA THR A 601 10.77 7.44 8.13
C THR A 601 11.19 7.04 9.54
N LEU A 602 10.33 6.35 10.30
CA LEU A 602 10.66 5.79 11.61
C LEU A 602 10.76 4.25 11.56
N LEU A 603 11.85 3.69 12.06
CA LEU A 603 12.06 2.25 12.18
C LEU A 603 12.20 1.90 13.67
N ALA A 604 11.31 1.06 14.21
CA ALA A 604 11.43 0.63 15.60
C ALA A 604 12.64 -0.29 15.79
N LYS A 605 13.37 -0.09 16.89
CA LYS A 605 14.47 -0.96 17.30
C LYS A 605 13.97 -2.19 18.06
N PRO A 606 14.77 -3.27 18.17
CA PRO A 606 14.41 -4.45 18.97
C PRO A 606 13.89 -4.10 20.37
N GLY A 607 12.76 -4.69 20.76
CA GLY A 607 12.06 -4.39 22.01
C GLY A 607 11.09 -3.20 21.96
N THR A 608 11.02 -2.47 20.85
CA THR A 608 10.06 -1.37 20.62
C THR A 608 8.99 -1.80 19.61
N PRO A 609 7.68 -1.55 19.86
CA PRO A 609 6.64 -1.76 18.85
C PRO A 609 6.83 -0.83 17.64
N PRO A 610 6.59 -1.28 16.40
CA PRO A 610 6.57 -0.39 15.24
C PRO A 610 5.52 0.71 15.40
N VAL A 611 5.82 1.89 14.89
CA VAL A 611 4.83 2.95 14.66
C VAL A 611 4.13 2.67 13.34
N ASP A 612 2.79 2.68 13.37
CA ASP A 612 1.94 2.58 12.18
C ASP A 612 0.80 3.59 12.33
N TRP A 613 0.75 4.56 11.42
CA TRP A 613 -0.29 5.57 11.30
C TRP A 613 -1.42 5.16 10.31
N GLY A 614 -1.30 3.99 9.65
CA GLY A 614 -2.23 3.44 8.66
C GLY A 614 -1.97 3.94 7.23
N PHE A 615 -2.67 3.39 6.22
CA PHE A 615 -2.69 3.92 4.84
C PHE A 615 -3.83 4.95 4.64
N SER A 616 -4.06 5.84 5.62
CA SER A 616 -5.02 6.95 5.48
C SER A 616 -4.79 7.71 4.17
N PRO A 617 -5.84 8.04 3.38
CA PRO A 617 -5.68 8.83 2.15
C PRO A 617 -5.11 10.23 2.43
N ASN A 618 -5.40 10.79 3.61
CA ASN A 618 -4.80 12.02 4.13
C ASN A 618 -3.45 11.69 4.78
N ILE A 619 -2.35 12.21 4.22
CA ILE A 619 -0.98 11.88 4.65
C ILE A 619 -0.47 12.76 5.79
N ALA A 620 -1.18 13.84 6.13
CA ALA A 620 -0.77 14.79 7.17
C ALA A 620 -0.87 14.22 8.59
N GLY A 621 -1.53 13.06 8.76
CA GLY A 621 -1.52 12.27 10.00
C GLY A 621 -0.33 11.32 10.15
N GLY A 622 0.51 11.21 9.11
CA GLY A 622 1.45 10.11 8.90
C GLY A 622 0.82 8.98 8.08
N VAL A 623 1.64 8.19 7.41
CA VAL A 623 1.24 7.04 6.58
C VAL A 623 2.18 5.87 6.85
N ARG A 624 1.66 4.72 7.29
CA ARG A 624 2.49 3.61 7.81
C ARG A 624 3.51 4.15 8.83
N ASN A 625 4.80 4.06 8.55
CA ASN A 625 5.89 4.58 9.37
C ASN A 625 6.55 5.85 8.79
N LEU A 626 5.88 6.50 7.83
CA LEU A 626 6.31 7.70 7.13
C LEU A 626 5.56 8.94 7.61
N PHE A 627 6.20 10.11 7.59
CA PHE A 627 5.57 11.39 7.86
C PHE A 627 6.09 12.47 6.90
N TYR A 628 5.19 13.20 6.24
CA TYR A 628 5.54 14.23 5.25
C TYR A 628 5.60 15.63 5.89
N LEU A 629 6.66 16.37 5.58
CA LEU A 629 6.95 17.72 6.09
C LEU A 629 6.91 18.71 4.92
N PRO A 630 5.72 19.16 4.43
CA PRO A 630 5.61 20.03 3.25
C PRO A 630 6.33 21.38 3.38
N PHE A 631 6.61 21.84 4.60
CA PHE A 631 7.33 23.09 4.87
C PHE A 631 8.58 22.84 5.73
N GLY A 632 9.15 21.64 5.65
CA GLY A 632 10.32 21.24 6.43
C GLY A 632 10.11 21.11 7.93
N ALA A 633 8.88 21.21 8.45
CA ALA A 633 8.59 21.02 9.87
C ALA A 633 7.31 20.22 10.12
N ALA A 634 7.30 19.41 11.19
CA ALA A 634 6.13 18.67 11.67
C ALA A 634 6.18 18.40 13.19
N VAL A 635 5.03 18.01 13.74
CA VAL A 635 4.86 17.52 15.12
C VAL A 635 4.22 16.14 15.03
N MET A 636 5.01 15.09 15.24
CA MET A 636 4.58 13.70 15.05
C MET A 636 4.24 13.08 16.41
N PRO A 637 3.05 12.46 16.60
CA PRO A 637 2.79 11.60 17.76
C PRO A 637 3.56 10.28 17.57
N VAL A 638 4.45 9.94 18.51
CA VAL A 638 5.30 8.74 18.42
C VAL A 638 5.22 7.96 19.73
N THR A 639 4.85 6.68 19.65
CA THR A 639 4.70 5.81 20.83
C THR A 639 6.04 5.70 21.58
N PRO A 640 6.09 5.80 22.92
CA PRO A 640 7.34 5.68 23.68
C PRO A 640 8.11 4.39 23.37
N GLY A 641 9.42 4.52 23.19
CA GLY A 641 10.28 3.45 22.68
C GLY A 641 11.57 3.97 22.03
N GLN A 642 12.33 3.06 21.44
CA GLN A 642 13.57 3.35 20.71
C GLN A 642 13.38 3.20 19.20
N TYR A 643 13.78 4.21 18.44
CA TYR A 643 13.62 4.22 16.98
C TYR A 643 14.92 4.65 16.30
N ARG A 644 15.05 4.29 15.03
CA ARG A 644 15.86 5.03 14.06
C ARG A 644 14.94 5.93 13.26
N MET A 645 15.26 7.21 13.23
CA MET A 645 14.65 8.21 12.36
C MET A 645 15.53 8.40 11.14
N ILE A 646 14.91 8.51 9.95
CA ILE A 646 15.59 8.78 8.69
C ILE A 646 14.89 9.97 8.03
N ILE A 647 15.63 11.03 7.73
CA ILE A 647 15.14 12.21 6.99
C ILE A 647 15.67 12.14 5.56
N SER A 648 14.79 12.35 4.57
CA SER A 648 15.12 12.22 3.13
C SER A 648 14.28 13.15 2.25
N ARG A 649 14.77 13.45 1.04
CA ARG A 649 14.10 14.29 0.03
C ARG A 649 14.47 13.82 -1.38
N GLY A 650 13.97 12.66 -1.79
CA GLY A 650 14.27 12.14 -3.13
C GLY A 650 15.75 11.78 -3.36
N ILE A 651 16.11 11.64 -4.64
CA ILE A 651 17.39 11.07 -5.09
C ILE A 651 18.50 12.12 -5.32
N GLU A 652 18.15 13.41 -5.31
CA GLU A 652 19.05 14.56 -5.43
C GLU A 652 19.68 14.95 -4.09
N TYR A 653 19.14 14.44 -2.97
CA TYR A 653 19.60 14.68 -1.61
C TYR A 653 20.16 13.41 -0.97
N ASP A 654 21.08 13.59 -0.03
CA ASP A 654 21.46 12.55 0.92
C ASP A 654 20.35 12.35 1.97
N ALA A 655 20.54 11.36 2.84
CA ALA A 655 19.62 11.06 3.94
C ALA A 655 20.35 11.14 5.28
N VAL A 656 19.65 11.62 6.32
CA VAL A 656 20.18 11.70 7.69
C VAL A 656 19.53 10.62 8.54
N GLU A 657 20.32 9.63 8.96
CA GLU A 657 19.91 8.62 9.95
C GLU A 657 20.28 9.06 11.37
N GLN A 658 19.32 9.08 12.29
CA GLN A 658 19.53 9.38 13.71
C GLN A 658 18.75 8.39 14.59
N ASP A 659 19.42 7.79 15.57
CA ASP A 659 18.76 6.97 16.59
C ASP A 659 18.19 7.86 17.72
N ILE A 660 16.93 7.62 18.10
CA ILE A 660 16.16 8.41 19.07
C ILE A 660 15.48 7.54 20.13
N VAL A 661 15.20 8.12 21.30
CA VAL A 661 14.48 7.48 22.42
C VAL A 661 13.34 8.39 22.85
N VAL A 662 12.11 7.96 22.58
CA VAL A 662 10.89 8.68 22.93
C VAL A 662 10.38 8.17 24.28
N THR A 663 10.11 9.07 25.22
CA THR A 663 9.60 8.73 26.56
C THR A 663 8.15 9.16 26.73
N GLU A 664 7.47 8.68 27.78
CA GLU A 664 6.04 8.96 27.97
C GLU A 664 5.77 10.46 28.14
N GLY A 665 4.85 11.00 27.34
CA GLY A 665 4.45 12.41 27.39
C GLY A 665 5.54 13.43 27.01
N SER A 666 6.65 13.00 26.40
CA SER A 666 7.75 13.90 26.03
C SER A 666 7.43 14.79 24.82
N ASP A 667 8.10 15.94 24.74
CA ASP A 667 8.15 16.80 23.54
C ASP A 667 9.62 16.91 23.10
N GLN A 668 10.06 15.95 22.28
CA GLN A 668 11.44 15.89 21.79
C GLN A 668 11.60 16.76 20.54
N LYS A 669 12.57 17.67 20.55
CA LYS A 669 12.88 18.54 19.40
C LYS A 669 14.13 18.06 18.67
N ILE A 670 14.07 18.02 17.35
CA ILE A 670 15.17 17.63 16.47
C ILE A 670 15.27 18.67 15.33
N VAL A 671 16.48 19.15 15.05
CA VAL A 671 16.76 20.13 13.99
C VAL A 671 17.92 19.60 13.15
N VAL A 672 17.74 19.55 11.82
CA VAL A 672 18.67 18.90 10.88
C VAL A 672 18.83 19.75 9.61
N THR A 673 20.02 19.75 9.03
CA THR A 673 20.24 20.21 7.64
C THR A 673 20.40 18.98 6.74
N LEU A 674 19.67 18.91 5.63
CA LEU A 674 19.67 17.75 4.74
C LEU A 674 20.59 17.99 3.52
N PRO A 675 21.74 17.29 3.38
CA PRO A 675 22.70 17.63 2.33
C PRO A 675 22.17 17.39 0.91
N HIS A 676 22.45 18.30 -0.02
CA HIS A 676 22.39 18.00 -1.45
C HIS A 676 23.42 16.92 -1.80
N ALA A 677 22.98 15.85 -2.45
CA ALA A 677 23.90 14.89 -3.04
C ALA A 677 24.40 15.38 -4.40
N TRP A 678 23.51 15.86 -5.27
CA TRP A 678 23.87 16.37 -6.59
C TRP A 678 22.79 17.28 -7.19
N LYS A 679 23.20 18.12 -8.15
CA LYS A 679 22.32 18.98 -8.96
C LYS A 679 22.80 18.95 -10.40
N MET A 680 21.88 18.85 -11.36
CA MET A 680 22.19 18.76 -12.80
C MET A 680 21.58 19.93 -13.57
N PRO A 681 22.32 21.04 -13.75
CA PRO A 681 21.93 22.10 -14.66
C PRO A 681 21.67 21.57 -16.08
N GLY A 682 20.69 22.15 -16.75
CA GLY A 682 20.18 21.70 -18.04
C GLY A 682 19.20 20.52 -17.97
N THR A 683 18.66 20.17 -16.80
CA THR A 683 17.64 19.11 -16.66
C THR A 683 16.49 19.45 -15.72
N ILE A 684 15.33 18.81 -15.89
CA ILE A 684 14.17 18.89 -15.00
C ILE A 684 13.68 17.49 -14.60
N SER A 685 13.56 17.27 -13.29
CA SER A 685 12.99 16.07 -12.65
C SER A 685 11.47 16.02 -12.87
N THR A 686 10.99 15.04 -13.65
CA THR A 686 9.58 14.92 -14.08
C THR A 686 9.03 13.52 -13.76
N ASP A 687 7.87 13.40 -13.11
CA ASP A 687 7.12 12.14 -12.99
C ASP A 687 5.86 12.19 -13.86
N ILE A 688 5.64 11.14 -14.65
CA ILE A 688 4.67 11.14 -15.75
C ILE A 688 3.59 10.08 -15.52
N GLY A 689 2.33 10.51 -15.55
CA GLY A 689 1.16 9.64 -15.45
C GLY A 689 0.71 9.33 -14.02
N VAL A 690 0.97 10.25 -13.09
CA VAL A 690 0.48 10.18 -11.69
C VAL A 690 -1.04 10.40 -11.62
N MET A 691 -1.71 9.75 -10.67
CA MET A 691 -3.17 9.70 -10.56
C MET A 691 -3.64 10.24 -9.20
N THR A 692 -4.91 10.63 -9.14
CA THR A 692 -5.55 11.16 -7.93
C THR A 692 -6.93 10.52 -7.72
N THR A 693 -7.62 10.92 -6.65
CA THR A 693 -9.05 10.62 -6.45
C THR A 693 -9.99 11.19 -7.52
N ALA A 694 -9.49 11.91 -8.53
CA ALA A 694 -10.26 12.30 -9.72
C ALA A 694 -10.53 11.11 -10.67
N SER A 695 -9.79 10.00 -10.57
CA SER A 695 -10.11 8.74 -11.25
C SER A 695 -10.31 7.57 -10.29
N ALA A 696 -11.04 6.54 -10.74
CA ALA A 696 -11.50 5.45 -9.88
C ALA A 696 -10.39 4.57 -9.27
N VAL A 697 -9.16 4.63 -9.80
CA VAL A 697 -8.02 3.80 -9.37
C VAL A 697 -7.11 4.47 -8.33
N GLY A 698 -7.39 5.74 -7.98
CA GLY A 698 -6.61 6.54 -7.03
C GLY A 698 -7.27 6.72 -5.66
N LEU A 699 -6.45 6.69 -4.60
CA LEU A 699 -6.81 7.05 -3.23
C LEU A 699 -6.18 8.37 -2.77
N ILE A 700 -5.04 8.74 -3.37
CA ILE A 700 -4.31 9.95 -3.02
C ILE A 700 -5.05 11.20 -3.52
N THR A 701 -5.21 12.21 -2.68
CA THR A 701 -5.84 13.46 -3.10
C THR A 701 -4.88 14.29 -3.96
N PRO A 702 -5.38 15.21 -4.80
CA PRO A 702 -4.54 16.21 -5.48
C PRO A 702 -3.61 16.96 -4.51
N GLU A 703 -4.08 17.26 -3.30
CA GLU A 703 -3.34 17.93 -2.24
C GLU A 703 -2.18 17.06 -1.71
N ASP A 704 -2.49 15.82 -1.34
CA ASP A 704 -1.52 14.85 -0.81
C ASP A 704 -0.44 14.50 -1.86
N LEU A 705 -0.82 14.35 -3.14
CA LEU A 705 0.11 14.07 -4.24
C LEU A 705 1.13 15.21 -4.44
N VAL A 706 0.67 16.47 -4.38
CA VAL A 706 1.55 17.64 -4.49
C VAL A 706 2.50 17.74 -3.29
N ILE A 707 2.02 17.43 -2.08
CA ILE A 707 2.87 17.35 -0.88
C ILE A 707 3.93 16.26 -1.04
N MET A 708 3.55 15.04 -1.48
CA MET A 708 4.49 13.95 -1.72
C MET A 708 5.55 14.33 -2.76
N ALA A 709 5.15 14.95 -3.88
CA ALA A 709 6.07 15.37 -4.94
C ALA A 709 7.08 16.43 -4.43
N ALA A 710 6.61 17.42 -3.67
CA ALA A 710 7.45 18.42 -3.04
C ALA A 710 8.45 17.77 -2.07
N CYS A 711 8.01 16.80 -1.26
CA CYS A 711 8.84 16.09 -0.28
C CYS A 711 9.81 15.07 -0.89
N GLU A 712 9.54 14.52 -2.08
CA GLU A 712 10.39 13.54 -2.79
C GLU A 712 11.25 14.16 -3.92
N GLY A 713 11.34 15.49 -3.98
CA GLY A 713 12.19 16.20 -4.96
C GLY A 713 11.74 15.97 -6.42
N VAL A 714 10.44 15.86 -6.67
CA VAL A 714 9.87 15.74 -8.02
C VAL A 714 9.44 17.12 -8.48
N SER A 715 10.19 17.71 -9.40
CA SER A 715 10.00 19.11 -9.80
C SER A 715 8.77 19.31 -10.70
N VAL A 716 8.44 18.35 -11.55
CA VAL A 716 7.28 18.42 -12.46
C VAL A 716 6.44 17.15 -12.38
N LEU A 717 5.12 17.31 -12.33
CA LEU A 717 4.14 16.23 -12.46
C LEU A 717 3.40 16.34 -13.80
N VAL A 718 3.15 15.20 -14.45
CA VAL A 718 2.13 15.07 -15.49
C VAL A 718 1.02 14.16 -14.97
N SER A 719 -0.20 14.67 -14.87
CA SER A 719 -1.33 13.84 -14.42
C SER A 719 -1.73 12.81 -15.49
N GLY A 720 -2.30 11.71 -15.04
CA GLY A 720 -2.73 10.57 -15.85
C GLY A 720 -3.99 9.92 -15.29
N ASP A 721 -4.88 10.72 -14.71
CA ASP A 721 -6.21 10.26 -14.32
C ASP A 721 -6.98 9.75 -15.55
N TYR A 722 -7.74 8.67 -15.38
CA TYR A 722 -8.54 8.10 -16.46
C TYR A 722 -9.67 9.04 -16.86
N ASP A 723 -9.69 9.39 -18.15
CA ASP A 723 -10.70 10.21 -18.83
C ASP A 723 -10.90 11.64 -18.27
N GLN A 724 -10.00 12.06 -17.36
CA GLN A 724 -9.93 13.39 -16.75
C GLN A 724 -8.55 14.01 -16.97
N ALA A 725 -8.54 15.30 -17.34
CA ALA A 725 -7.33 16.11 -17.40
C ALA A 725 -7.18 16.90 -16.10
N THR A 726 -6.71 16.23 -15.04
CA THR A 726 -6.60 16.81 -13.70
C THR A 726 -5.53 17.90 -13.67
N ASP A 727 -5.94 19.15 -13.45
CA ASP A 727 -5.02 20.27 -13.23
C ASP A 727 -4.67 20.42 -11.74
N LEU A 728 -3.37 20.28 -11.43
CA LEU A 728 -2.83 20.42 -10.08
C LEU A 728 -2.29 21.83 -9.80
N ALA A 729 -2.20 22.73 -10.79
CA ALA A 729 -1.65 24.07 -10.59
C ALA A 729 -2.42 24.91 -9.54
N PRO A 730 -3.78 24.89 -9.47
CA PRO A 730 -4.52 25.56 -8.40
C PRO A 730 -4.21 25.00 -7.01
N VAL A 731 -3.91 23.70 -6.93
CA VAL A 731 -3.56 23.01 -5.67
C VAL A 731 -2.17 23.42 -5.20
N ILE A 732 -1.19 23.42 -6.12
CA ILE A 732 0.19 23.88 -5.89
C ILE A 732 0.21 25.32 -5.37
N GLN A 733 -0.52 26.23 -6.02
CA GLN A 733 -0.61 27.64 -5.61
C GLN A 733 -1.24 27.81 -4.22
N ARG A 734 -2.32 27.08 -3.94
CA ARG A 734 -3.02 27.13 -2.64
C ARG A 734 -2.16 26.56 -1.49
N LEU A 735 -1.33 25.55 -1.79
CA LEU A 735 -0.35 24.99 -0.86
C LEU A 735 0.94 25.82 -0.75
N LYS A 736 1.19 26.76 -1.68
CA LYS A 736 2.42 27.56 -1.80
C LYS A 736 3.68 26.70 -2.00
N LEU A 737 3.56 25.70 -2.87
CA LEU A 737 4.65 24.77 -3.23
C LEU A 737 5.16 24.98 -4.67
N ASP A 738 4.80 26.10 -5.30
CA ASP A 738 5.20 26.51 -6.66
C ASP A 738 6.71 26.73 -6.83
N SER A 739 7.45 26.96 -5.73
CA SER A 739 8.91 26.97 -5.69
C SER A 739 9.56 25.58 -5.76
N TYR A 740 8.76 24.50 -5.62
CA TYR A 740 9.24 23.12 -5.55
C TYR A 740 8.59 22.19 -6.59
N VAL A 741 7.35 22.46 -7.00
CA VAL A 741 6.56 21.61 -7.91
C VAL A 741 5.83 22.47 -8.94
N ARG A 742 5.88 22.06 -10.21
CA ARG A 742 4.97 22.48 -11.29
C ARG A 742 4.20 21.26 -11.78
N ALA A 743 3.04 21.46 -12.40
CA ALA A 743 2.27 20.37 -12.99
C ALA A 743 1.70 20.74 -14.35
N PHE A 744 1.57 19.75 -15.23
CA PHE A 744 0.86 19.85 -16.51
C PHE A 744 -0.22 18.77 -16.57
N PRO A 745 -1.46 19.08 -17.01
CA PRO A 745 -2.49 18.05 -17.07
C PRO A 745 -2.18 17.05 -18.20
N GLY A 746 -2.40 15.77 -17.93
CA GLY A 746 -2.52 14.72 -18.94
C GLY A 746 -3.82 13.93 -18.72
N MET A 747 -4.18 13.09 -19.67
CA MET A 747 -5.37 12.24 -19.62
C MET A 747 -5.00 10.81 -20.02
N ARG A 748 -5.29 9.84 -19.16
CA ARG A 748 -5.13 8.42 -19.47
C ARG A 748 -6.44 7.85 -20.01
N MET A 749 -6.35 6.87 -20.90
CA MET A 749 -7.48 6.28 -21.61
C MET A 749 -7.26 4.77 -21.66
N LEU A 750 -8.24 3.98 -21.23
CA LEU A 750 -8.21 2.52 -21.37
C LEU A 750 -8.95 2.11 -22.64
N VAL A 751 -8.18 1.84 -23.69
CA VAL A 751 -8.67 1.51 -25.03
C VAL A 751 -8.86 0.01 -25.15
N HIS A 752 -9.98 -0.44 -25.74
CA HIS A 752 -10.21 -1.85 -26.03
C HIS A 752 -11.09 -2.07 -27.27
N GLY A 753 -10.76 -3.09 -28.07
CA GLY A 753 -11.54 -3.46 -29.25
C GLY A 753 -10.91 -4.62 -30.03
N ARG A 754 -11.75 -5.43 -30.70
CA ARG A 754 -11.37 -6.63 -31.48
C ARG A 754 -10.44 -7.64 -30.76
N GLY A 755 -10.51 -7.69 -29.43
CA GLY A 755 -9.66 -8.55 -28.60
C GLY A 755 -8.35 -7.91 -28.14
N LEU A 756 -8.00 -6.73 -28.64
CA LEU A 756 -6.83 -5.95 -28.22
C LEU A 756 -7.18 -4.91 -27.14
N THR A 757 -6.21 -4.58 -26.28
CA THR A 757 -6.30 -3.52 -25.25
C THR A 757 -5.05 -2.62 -25.19
N ALA A 758 -5.18 -1.40 -24.69
CA ALA A 758 -4.04 -0.51 -24.40
C ALA A 758 -4.37 0.55 -23.33
N ASN A 759 -3.45 0.76 -22.39
CA ASN A 759 -3.37 1.97 -21.58
C ASN A 759 -2.65 3.08 -22.36
N VAL A 760 -3.38 4.13 -22.76
CA VAL A 760 -2.87 5.24 -23.56
C VAL A 760 -2.93 6.54 -22.76
N LEU A 761 -1.78 7.15 -22.49
CA LEU A 761 -1.65 8.44 -21.83
C LEU A 761 -1.31 9.52 -22.85
N VAL A 762 -2.03 10.65 -22.81
CA VAL A 762 -1.75 11.83 -23.65
C VAL A 762 -1.50 13.08 -22.82
N TYR A 763 -0.53 13.89 -23.26
CA TYR A 763 -0.13 15.14 -22.59
C TYR A 763 0.59 16.10 -23.57
N PRO A 764 0.61 17.41 -23.30
CA PRO A 764 -0.17 18.14 -22.29
C PRO A 764 -1.62 18.39 -22.76
N VAL A 765 -2.59 18.23 -21.87
CA VAL A 765 -4.02 18.33 -22.20
C VAL A 765 -4.63 19.60 -21.59
N THR A 766 -5.03 20.55 -22.43
CA THR A 766 -5.84 21.70 -21.97
C THR A 766 -7.29 21.26 -21.72
N GLN A 767 -8.07 22.03 -20.94
CA GLN A 767 -9.51 21.76 -20.75
C GLN A 767 -10.28 21.68 -22.08
N ALA A 768 -9.91 22.50 -23.08
CA ALA A 768 -10.50 22.46 -24.42
C ALA A 768 -10.07 21.24 -25.24
N THR A 769 -8.87 20.71 -24.99
CA THR A 769 -8.38 19.45 -25.60
C THR A 769 -9.03 18.24 -24.93
N ALA A 770 -9.21 18.26 -23.60
CA ALA A 770 -9.84 17.19 -22.82
C ALA A 770 -11.25 16.86 -23.31
N GLU A 771 -12.04 17.88 -23.64
CA GLU A 771 -13.40 17.67 -24.15
C GLU A 771 -13.40 17.06 -25.56
N LYS A 772 -12.51 17.52 -26.45
CA LYS A 772 -12.31 16.89 -27.77
C LYS A 772 -11.83 15.44 -27.65
N LEU A 773 -10.98 15.13 -26.67
CA LEU A 773 -10.50 13.77 -26.39
C LEU A 773 -11.64 12.85 -25.94
N ARG A 774 -12.51 13.28 -25.02
CA ARG A 774 -13.70 12.49 -24.63
C ARG A 774 -14.66 12.26 -25.79
N GLN A 775 -14.91 13.27 -26.63
CA GLN A 775 -15.72 13.13 -27.84
C GLN A 775 -15.06 12.18 -28.85
N PHE A 776 -13.74 12.21 -28.99
CA PHE A 776 -12.96 11.26 -29.78
C PHE A 776 -13.09 9.83 -29.23
N GLN A 777 -12.88 9.61 -27.93
CA GLN A 777 -13.06 8.29 -27.30
C GLN A 777 -14.45 7.72 -27.57
N ALA A 778 -15.50 8.51 -27.33
CA ALA A 778 -16.89 8.08 -27.51
C ALA A 778 -17.18 7.64 -28.94
N LYS A 779 -16.59 8.32 -29.94
CA LYS A 779 -16.68 7.94 -31.36
C LYS A 779 -15.94 6.64 -31.70
N HIS A 780 -14.81 6.35 -31.04
CA HIS A 780 -13.97 5.18 -31.30
C HIS A 780 -14.16 4.05 -30.27
N ARG A 781 -15.26 4.06 -29.49
CA ARG A 781 -15.61 3.02 -28.51
C ARG A 781 -15.72 1.65 -29.19
N GLY A 782 -14.85 0.71 -28.80
CA GLY A 782 -14.76 -0.63 -29.40
C GLY A 782 -13.87 -0.74 -30.64
N ALA A 783 -13.22 0.36 -31.07
CA ALA A 783 -12.14 0.30 -32.04
C ALA A 783 -10.92 -0.43 -31.43
N ALA A 784 -10.18 -1.15 -32.26
CA ALA A 784 -8.93 -1.77 -31.81
C ALA A 784 -7.87 -0.69 -31.52
N PRO A 785 -6.96 -0.89 -30.53
CA PRO A 785 -6.04 0.15 -30.08
C PRO A 785 -5.03 0.62 -31.14
N ASP A 786 -4.67 -0.23 -32.09
CA ASP A 786 -3.87 0.11 -33.27
C ASP A 786 -4.56 1.18 -34.13
N ILE A 787 -5.82 0.95 -34.50
CA ILE A 787 -6.66 1.89 -35.24
C ILE A 787 -6.87 3.17 -34.42
N PHE A 788 -7.15 3.03 -33.12
CA PHE A 788 -7.35 4.16 -32.21
C PHE A 788 -6.11 5.04 -32.12
N LEU A 789 -4.91 4.48 -31.99
CA LEU A 789 -3.65 5.23 -31.92
C LEU A 789 -3.36 5.97 -33.23
N ALA A 790 -3.54 5.32 -34.38
CA ALA A 790 -3.37 5.95 -35.69
C ALA A 790 -4.34 7.13 -35.92
N ASP A 791 -5.61 6.96 -35.55
CA ASP A 791 -6.62 8.04 -35.65
C ASP A 791 -6.38 9.16 -34.61
N LEU A 792 -5.93 8.82 -33.41
CA LEU A 792 -5.58 9.76 -32.33
C LEU A 792 -4.39 10.63 -32.73
N ARG A 793 -3.33 10.02 -33.26
CA ARG A 793 -2.14 10.72 -33.79
C ARG A 793 -2.51 11.69 -34.92
N ARG A 794 -3.44 11.30 -35.80
CA ARG A 794 -3.92 12.16 -36.90
C ARG A 794 -4.81 13.32 -36.41
N ALA A 795 -5.60 13.10 -35.36
CA ALA A 795 -6.51 14.11 -34.80
C ALA A 795 -5.83 15.09 -33.82
N PHE A 796 -4.74 14.67 -33.15
CA PHE A 796 -4.06 15.44 -32.10
C PHE A 796 -2.51 15.41 -32.25
N PRO A 797 -1.94 15.90 -33.37
CA PRO A 797 -0.52 15.76 -33.69
C PRO A 797 0.43 16.45 -32.69
N ASP A 798 -0.04 17.51 -32.03
CA ASP A 798 0.75 18.28 -31.07
C ASP A 798 1.03 17.51 -29.78
N LEU A 799 0.13 16.62 -29.36
CA LEU A 799 0.25 15.84 -28.14
C LEU A 799 1.39 14.82 -28.20
N VAL A 800 1.98 14.52 -27.04
CA VAL A 800 2.67 13.25 -26.81
C VAL A 800 1.61 12.16 -26.65
N ILE A 801 1.88 10.99 -27.20
CA ILE A 801 1.05 9.78 -27.08
C ILE A 801 1.96 8.71 -26.48
N GLN A 802 1.65 8.27 -25.27
CA GLN A 802 2.44 7.32 -24.50
C GLN A 802 1.65 6.04 -24.27
N VAL A 803 2.31 4.89 -24.43
CA VAL A 803 1.78 3.58 -24.04
C VAL A 803 2.31 3.27 -22.64
N ASP A 804 1.39 3.17 -21.69
CA ASP A 804 1.67 2.81 -20.30
C ASP A 804 1.47 1.30 -20.07
N GLN A 805 2.14 0.78 -19.05
CA GLN A 805 2.10 -0.62 -18.60
C GLN A 805 2.07 -1.63 -19.77
N PRO A 806 3.00 -1.54 -20.74
CA PRO A 806 2.86 -2.16 -22.06
C PRO A 806 2.81 -3.69 -22.04
N LEU A 807 3.24 -4.34 -20.94
CA LEU A 807 3.21 -5.80 -20.76
C LEU A 807 2.10 -6.27 -19.79
N HIS A 808 1.29 -5.37 -19.23
CA HIS A 808 0.21 -5.73 -18.30
C HIS A 808 -0.75 -6.75 -18.96
N PRO A 809 -1.01 -7.92 -18.36
CA PRO A 809 -1.61 -9.05 -19.08
C PRO A 809 -3.05 -8.81 -19.58
N LEU A 810 -3.76 -7.81 -19.04
CA LEU A 810 -5.12 -7.45 -19.45
C LEU A 810 -5.20 -6.10 -20.21
N GLY A 811 -4.17 -5.24 -20.10
CA GLY A 811 -4.22 -3.83 -20.54
C GLY A 811 -3.00 -3.33 -21.32
N GLY A 812 -1.96 -4.15 -21.44
CA GLY A 812 -0.70 -3.79 -22.07
C GLY A 812 -0.73 -4.02 -23.58
N TYR A 813 -0.48 -2.96 -24.34
CA TYR A 813 -0.54 -3.00 -25.80
C TYR A 813 0.47 -3.99 -26.41
N LEU A 814 1.68 -4.09 -25.86
CA LEU A 814 2.74 -4.95 -26.40
C LEU A 814 2.63 -6.41 -25.95
N ALA A 815 1.91 -6.70 -24.86
CA ALA A 815 1.65 -8.07 -24.39
C ALA A 815 0.95 -8.95 -25.45
N GLN A 816 0.24 -8.31 -26.39
CA GLN A 816 -0.69 -8.94 -27.33
C GLN A 816 -0.09 -9.15 -28.73
N PHE A 817 1.12 -8.62 -28.98
CA PHE A 817 1.89 -8.88 -30.20
C PHE A 817 2.88 -10.04 -29.96
N PRO A 818 2.91 -11.08 -30.83
CA PRO A 818 3.83 -12.20 -30.71
C PRO A 818 5.30 -11.75 -30.70
N PHE A 819 5.99 -12.08 -29.61
CA PHE A 819 7.40 -11.78 -29.41
C PHE A 819 8.16 -13.08 -29.15
N ASP A 820 9.19 -13.31 -29.95
CA ASP A 820 10.07 -14.45 -29.85
C ASP A 820 11.08 -14.21 -28.72
N GLN A 821 10.88 -14.89 -27.59
CA GLN A 821 11.73 -14.76 -26.41
C GLN A 821 13.13 -15.40 -26.60
N GLN A 822 13.33 -16.27 -27.59
CA GLN A 822 14.64 -16.86 -27.91
C GLN A 822 15.48 -15.90 -28.77
N PHE A 823 14.86 -15.28 -29.77
CA PHE A 823 15.52 -14.35 -30.70
C PHE A 823 15.33 -12.86 -30.33
N LYS A 824 14.63 -12.56 -29.23
CA LYS A 824 14.39 -11.21 -28.67
C LYS A 824 13.80 -10.23 -29.69
N ARG A 825 12.80 -10.68 -30.46
CA ARG A 825 12.18 -9.89 -31.55
C ARG A 825 10.69 -10.16 -31.74
N PHE A 826 9.93 -9.16 -32.16
CA PHE A 826 8.59 -9.36 -32.70
C PHE A 826 8.66 -10.19 -33.99
N GLN A 827 7.58 -10.93 -34.30
CA GLN A 827 7.41 -11.53 -35.63
C GLN A 827 7.28 -10.41 -36.67
N ASP A 828 7.97 -10.53 -37.81
CA ASP A 828 8.12 -9.40 -38.74
C ASP A 828 6.81 -9.03 -39.47
N ASP A 829 5.88 -9.98 -39.64
CA ASP A 829 4.51 -9.75 -40.13
C ASP A 829 3.54 -9.22 -39.03
N ASN A 830 3.98 -9.11 -37.77
CA ASN A 830 3.14 -8.78 -36.62
C ASN A 830 3.86 -7.83 -35.65
N VAL A 831 4.40 -6.74 -36.19
CA VAL A 831 5.10 -5.67 -35.47
C VAL A 831 4.10 -4.62 -34.99
N PRO A 832 4.15 -4.15 -33.73
CA PRO A 832 3.30 -3.07 -33.24
C PRO A 832 3.39 -1.80 -34.11
N PRO A 833 2.26 -1.27 -34.65
CA PRO A 833 2.25 -0.03 -35.44
C PRO A 833 2.87 1.17 -34.68
N PRO A 834 3.54 2.08 -35.38
CA PRO A 834 4.41 3.08 -34.77
C PRO A 834 3.66 4.34 -34.27
N ASP A 835 2.35 4.29 -34.03
CA ASP A 835 1.51 5.48 -33.85
C ASP A 835 1.53 6.14 -32.46
N PHE A 836 2.59 5.90 -31.71
CA PHE A 836 2.82 6.44 -30.37
C PHE A 836 4.27 6.93 -30.19
N HIS A 837 4.44 8.00 -29.42
CA HIS A 837 5.69 8.74 -29.22
C HIS A 837 6.56 8.21 -28.07
N ALA A 838 5.95 7.55 -27.08
CA ALA A 838 6.62 7.15 -25.84
C ALA A 838 6.15 5.78 -25.34
N LEU A 839 7.04 5.05 -24.68
CA LEU A 839 6.78 3.75 -24.07
C LEU A 839 7.27 3.77 -22.62
N GLN A 840 6.40 3.42 -21.67
CA GLN A 840 6.76 3.32 -20.27
C GLN A 840 7.61 2.06 -20.03
N VAL A 841 8.94 2.17 -20.14
CA VAL A 841 9.91 1.08 -19.95
C VAL A 841 10.21 0.74 -18.49
N LEU A 842 9.74 1.58 -17.54
CA LEU A 842 9.84 1.31 -16.10
C LEU A 842 8.54 1.72 -15.40
N ASN A 843 7.82 0.71 -14.93
CA ASN A 843 6.44 0.76 -14.42
C ASN A 843 6.44 0.78 -12.89
N GLY A 844 6.48 1.97 -12.27
CA GLY A 844 6.58 2.10 -10.82
C GLY A 844 7.75 1.28 -10.23
N LYS A 845 7.48 0.54 -9.17
CA LYS A 845 8.45 -0.36 -8.52
C LYS A 845 8.65 -1.71 -9.24
N VAL A 846 7.94 -1.99 -10.33
CA VAL A 846 7.95 -3.30 -11.01
C VAL A 846 9.21 -3.47 -11.86
N VAL A 847 10.36 -3.62 -11.20
CA VAL A 847 11.67 -3.78 -11.85
C VAL A 847 11.81 -5.13 -12.58
N GLY A 848 10.98 -6.12 -12.23
CA GLY A 848 11.01 -7.47 -12.85
C GLY A 848 10.73 -7.48 -14.36
N GLU A 849 9.81 -6.63 -14.83
CA GLU A 849 9.43 -6.53 -16.26
C GLU A 849 10.52 -5.88 -17.14
N PHE A 850 11.55 -5.28 -16.54
CA PHE A 850 12.48 -4.39 -17.24
C PHE A 850 13.26 -5.05 -18.38
N GLN A 851 13.62 -6.34 -18.27
CA GLN A 851 14.44 -7.01 -19.30
C GLN A 851 13.61 -7.35 -20.54
N ASP A 852 12.46 -8.02 -20.38
CA ASP A 852 11.49 -8.30 -21.45
C ASP A 852 11.07 -7.01 -22.18
N LEU A 853 10.88 -5.92 -21.42
CA LEU A 853 10.47 -4.63 -21.97
C LEU A 853 11.63 -3.88 -22.66
N GLN A 854 12.87 -4.05 -22.18
CA GLN A 854 14.06 -3.54 -22.85
C GLN A 854 14.29 -4.21 -24.20
N ASP A 855 14.17 -5.54 -24.28
CA ASP A 855 14.30 -6.28 -25.55
C ASP A 855 13.25 -5.82 -26.56
N ARG A 856 11.98 -5.75 -26.14
CA ARG A 856 10.85 -5.29 -26.97
C ARG A 856 11.00 -3.85 -27.42
N TYR A 857 11.47 -2.95 -26.55
CA TYR A 857 11.77 -1.57 -26.92
C TYR A 857 12.86 -1.51 -28.00
N PHE A 858 13.94 -2.28 -27.88
CA PHE A 858 15.04 -2.22 -28.84
C PHE A 858 14.68 -2.79 -30.21
N ASP A 859 14.00 -3.94 -30.32
CA ASP A 859 13.54 -4.45 -31.62
C ASP A 859 12.53 -3.48 -32.27
N LEU A 860 11.61 -2.90 -31.49
CA LEU A 860 10.67 -1.90 -32.01
C LEU A 860 11.36 -0.60 -32.46
N ALA A 861 12.38 -0.13 -31.74
CA ALA A 861 13.19 1.02 -32.15
C ALA A 861 13.92 0.74 -33.48
N ILE A 862 14.57 -0.42 -33.59
CA ILE A 862 15.27 -0.84 -34.81
C ILE A 862 14.30 -0.99 -35.99
N LYS A 863 13.10 -1.54 -35.77
CA LYS A 863 12.06 -1.68 -36.80
C LYS A 863 11.46 -0.33 -37.22
N ARG A 864 11.30 0.63 -36.29
CA ARG A 864 10.85 2.00 -36.62
C ARG A 864 11.82 2.75 -37.54
N THR A 865 13.14 2.51 -37.46
CA THR A 865 14.10 3.10 -38.42
C THR A 865 13.88 2.68 -39.88
N ARG A 866 13.18 1.54 -40.09
CA ARG A 866 12.89 0.95 -41.41
C ARG A 866 11.43 1.12 -41.83
N TRP A 867 10.62 1.90 -41.10
CA TRP A 867 9.19 2.04 -41.41
C TRP A 867 8.99 2.77 -42.75
N PRO A 868 8.05 2.37 -43.63
CA PRO A 868 7.90 2.97 -44.97
C PRO A 868 7.57 4.47 -44.95
N GLU A 869 6.83 4.91 -43.93
CA GLU A 869 6.60 6.32 -43.62
C GLU A 869 7.41 6.71 -42.37
N PRO A 870 7.75 8.00 -42.17
CA PRO A 870 8.46 8.46 -40.98
C PRO A 870 7.74 8.07 -39.67
N ALA A 871 8.27 7.04 -39.01
CA ALA A 871 7.88 6.68 -37.66
C ALA A 871 8.19 7.85 -36.70
N PRO A 872 7.33 8.12 -35.70
CA PRO A 872 7.69 9.04 -34.64
C PRO A 872 8.76 8.40 -33.76
N ALA A 873 9.46 9.24 -33.01
CA ALA A 873 10.29 8.83 -31.88
C ALA A 873 9.60 7.76 -31.02
N LEU A 874 10.38 6.80 -30.53
CA LEU A 874 9.96 5.80 -29.54
C LEU A 874 10.72 6.08 -28.25
N THR A 875 10.24 7.00 -27.42
CA THR A 875 11.01 7.48 -26.28
C THR A 875 10.78 6.61 -25.05
N ALA A 876 11.87 6.13 -24.46
CA ALA A 876 11.87 5.41 -23.19
C ALA A 876 11.45 6.33 -22.04
N ILE A 877 10.36 6.01 -21.34
CA ILE A 877 9.83 6.75 -20.20
C ILE A 877 9.77 5.84 -18.96
N GLY A 878 9.91 6.41 -17.77
CA GLY A 878 9.49 5.78 -16.53
C GLY A 878 8.58 6.72 -15.77
N GLY A 879 7.51 6.17 -15.17
CA GLY A 879 6.63 6.91 -14.28
C GLY A 879 6.30 6.07 -13.06
N SER A 880 6.19 6.70 -11.89
CA SER A 880 5.84 6.01 -10.64
C SER A 880 4.46 5.38 -10.67
N MET A 881 3.56 5.94 -11.49
CA MET A 881 2.12 5.70 -11.45
C MET A 881 1.53 5.86 -10.04
N CYS A 882 2.08 6.82 -9.27
CA CYS A 882 1.60 7.18 -7.93
C CYS A 882 0.08 7.37 -7.94
N ARG A 883 -0.61 6.54 -7.15
CA ARG A 883 -2.07 6.52 -6.99
C ARG A 883 -2.52 6.25 -5.56
N LEU A 884 -1.60 5.81 -4.69
CA LEU A 884 -1.81 5.46 -3.29
C LEU A 884 -0.85 6.26 -2.38
N PRO A 885 -1.22 6.55 -1.12
CA PRO A 885 -0.35 7.22 -0.12
C PRO A 885 0.97 6.51 0.21
N TYR A 886 1.06 5.20 -0.06
CA TYR A 886 2.18 4.32 0.26
C TYR A 886 2.26 3.19 -0.77
N GLY A 887 3.45 2.65 -1.02
CA GLY A 887 3.69 1.55 -1.95
C GLY A 887 3.87 2.00 -3.40
N THR A 888 3.23 3.09 -3.82
CA THR A 888 3.42 3.77 -5.11
C THR A 888 4.04 5.16 -4.93
N GLU A 889 5.21 5.25 -4.27
CA GLU A 889 5.87 6.52 -3.96
C GLU A 889 6.23 7.31 -5.23
N VAL A 890 5.88 8.60 -5.24
CA VAL A 890 6.04 9.49 -6.38
C VAL A 890 7.52 9.69 -6.76
N GLY A 891 7.78 9.72 -8.06
CA GLY A 891 9.13 9.82 -8.63
C GLY A 891 9.99 8.56 -8.53
N TYR A 892 9.41 7.39 -8.26
CA TYR A 892 10.11 6.10 -8.31
C TYR A 892 9.46 5.15 -9.34
N PRO A 893 9.84 5.21 -10.63
CA PRO A 893 10.85 6.09 -11.23
C PRO A 893 10.36 7.51 -11.57
N ARG A 894 11.28 8.33 -12.06
CA ARG A 894 11.07 9.63 -12.70
C ARG A 894 11.90 9.73 -14.00
N VAL A 895 11.60 10.70 -14.85
CA VAL A 895 12.37 11.08 -16.02
C VAL A 895 13.04 12.43 -15.78
N TYR A 896 14.34 12.51 -16.06
CA TYR A 896 15.02 13.79 -16.25
C TYR A 896 14.95 14.16 -17.73
N VAL A 897 14.31 15.28 -18.04
CA VAL A 897 14.28 15.84 -19.40
C VAL A 897 15.39 16.86 -19.55
N TYR A 898 16.17 16.82 -20.63
CA TYR A 898 17.17 17.86 -20.92
C TYR A 898 16.49 19.10 -21.50
N THR A 899 16.88 20.30 -21.01
CA THR A 899 16.28 21.58 -21.43
C THR A 899 17.19 22.76 -21.13
N THR A 900 17.07 23.86 -21.90
CA THR A 900 17.73 25.15 -21.61
C THR A 900 16.91 26.07 -20.69
N ARG A 901 15.75 25.56 -20.22
CA ARG A 901 14.86 26.19 -19.23
C ARG A 901 14.75 25.26 -18.02
N ASP A 902 15.89 24.98 -17.40
CA ASP A 902 16.12 24.10 -16.24
C ASP A 902 15.65 24.72 -14.90
N THR A 903 14.61 25.53 -14.95
CA THR A 903 14.13 26.40 -13.86
C THR A 903 12.61 26.38 -13.85
N LEU A 904 12.00 26.15 -12.68
CA LEU A 904 10.57 25.82 -12.58
C LEU A 904 9.65 26.91 -13.11
N ASP A 905 10.00 28.18 -12.94
CA ASP A 905 9.25 29.31 -13.49
C ASP A 905 9.24 29.30 -15.02
N ARG A 906 10.39 28.96 -15.64
CA ARG A 906 10.65 29.01 -17.09
C ARG A 906 10.24 27.77 -17.88
N PHE A 907 10.17 26.59 -17.25
CA PHE A 907 9.89 25.32 -17.94
C PHE A 907 8.41 25.22 -18.37
N THR A 908 8.14 25.05 -19.68
CA THR A 908 6.79 25.04 -20.26
C THR A 908 6.36 23.64 -20.72
N PRO A 909 5.05 23.41 -20.98
CA PRO A 909 4.58 22.15 -21.55
C PRO A 909 5.23 21.82 -22.90
N GLU A 910 5.55 22.84 -23.70
CA GLU A 910 6.22 22.68 -25.00
C GLU A 910 7.66 22.20 -24.84
N ASP A 911 8.39 22.67 -23.81
CA ASP A 911 9.73 22.17 -23.51
C ASP A 911 9.71 20.66 -23.18
N LEU A 912 8.69 20.21 -22.44
CA LEU A 912 8.46 18.79 -22.20
C LEU A 912 8.14 18.04 -23.50
N VAL A 913 7.20 18.54 -24.32
CA VAL A 913 6.83 17.90 -25.59
C VAL A 913 8.03 17.74 -26.52
N GLN A 914 8.87 18.77 -26.65
CA GLN A 914 10.09 18.72 -27.46
C GLN A 914 11.13 17.75 -26.88
N ALA A 915 11.34 17.74 -25.56
CA ALA A 915 12.26 16.79 -24.94
C ALA A 915 11.81 15.33 -25.13
N ILE A 916 10.51 15.02 -25.01
CA ILE A 916 10.00 13.66 -25.26
C ILE A 916 10.04 13.30 -26.75
N LYS A 917 9.61 14.19 -27.66
CA LYS A 917 9.62 13.92 -29.11
C LYS A 917 11.04 13.89 -29.72
N GLY A 918 12.01 14.59 -29.11
CA GLY A 918 13.44 14.52 -29.44
C GLY A 918 14.24 13.46 -28.68
N GLN A 919 13.61 12.68 -27.79
CA GLN A 919 14.25 11.64 -26.97
C GLN A 919 15.32 12.13 -25.97
N HIS A 920 15.29 13.42 -25.64
CA HIS A 920 16.23 14.10 -24.75
C HIS A 920 15.91 13.79 -23.27
N VAL A 921 16.10 12.53 -22.87
CA VAL A 921 15.66 11.99 -21.56
C VAL A 921 16.68 11.10 -20.86
N VAL A 922 16.53 10.96 -19.54
CA VAL A 922 17.09 9.87 -18.71
C VAL A 922 16.02 9.36 -17.76
N VAL A 923 15.69 8.07 -17.84
CA VAL A 923 14.77 7.37 -16.91
C VAL A 923 15.56 6.88 -15.70
N THR A 924 15.06 7.07 -14.48
CA THR A 924 15.75 6.58 -13.27
C THR A 924 14.83 6.42 -12.06
N ASN A 925 15.19 5.50 -11.14
CA ASN A 925 14.66 5.46 -9.79
C ASN A 925 15.65 5.92 -8.70
N SER A 926 16.91 6.22 -9.04
CA SER A 926 17.98 6.52 -8.05
C SER A 926 19.34 6.95 -8.60
N LEU A 927 19.74 6.45 -9.76
CA LEU A 927 21.05 6.69 -10.39
C LEU A 927 20.94 7.76 -11.47
N PHE A 928 21.85 8.73 -11.52
CA PHE A 928 21.91 9.70 -12.63
C PHE A 928 23.13 9.42 -13.53
N PRO A 929 22.95 8.69 -14.64
CA PRO A 929 23.97 8.57 -15.68
C PRO A 929 23.95 9.79 -16.61
N LYS A 930 25.04 10.54 -16.62
CA LYS A 930 25.34 11.53 -17.65
C LYS A 930 26.15 10.87 -18.77
N LEU A 931 25.56 10.77 -19.96
CA LEU A 931 26.15 10.25 -21.17
C LEU A 931 26.33 11.40 -22.18
N ASN A 932 27.54 11.62 -22.66
CA ASN A 932 27.86 12.65 -23.64
C ASN A 932 28.67 12.07 -24.81
N GLY A 933 28.18 12.22 -26.05
CA GLY A 933 28.89 11.78 -27.25
C GLY A 933 29.89 12.83 -27.76
N TYR A 934 31.03 12.39 -28.28
CA TYR A 934 31.96 13.26 -29.00
C TYR A 934 31.37 13.63 -30.36
N ASN A 935 31.10 14.91 -30.57
CA ASN A 935 30.62 15.46 -31.84
C ASN A 935 31.83 15.96 -32.66
N PRO A 936 32.13 15.38 -33.84
CA PRO A 936 33.30 15.78 -34.64
C PRO A 936 33.25 17.21 -35.19
N ALA A 937 32.06 17.78 -35.40
CA ALA A 937 31.89 19.13 -35.92
C ALA A 937 32.22 20.20 -34.87
N THR A 938 31.77 20.00 -33.62
CA THR A 938 32.12 20.91 -32.50
C THR A 938 33.46 20.57 -31.83
N ARG A 939 33.99 19.36 -32.06
CA ARG A 939 35.19 18.79 -31.42
C ARG A 939 35.07 18.69 -29.89
N THR A 940 33.86 18.46 -29.39
CA THR A 940 33.56 18.38 -27.96
C THR A 940 32.69 17.18 -27.63
N PHE A 941 32.73 16.72 -26.38
CA PHE A 941 31.73 15.81 -25.80
C PHE A 941 30.41 16.56 -25.52
N GLY A 942 29.85 17.18 -26.57
CA GLY A 942 28.69 18.07 -26.50
C GLY A 942 27.36 17.38 -26.73
N ALA A 943 27.35 16.30 -27.52
CA ALA A 943 26.12 15.60 -27.88
C ALA A 943 25.53 14.84 -26.68
N GLN A 944 24.20 14.81 -26.58
CA GLN A 944 23.42 14.26 -25.47
C GLN A 944 22.42 13.22 -25.99
N PRO A 945 21.76 12.43 -25.12
CA PRO A 945 20.58 11.65 -25.51
C PRO A 945 19.61 12.48 -26.37
N GLY A 946 19.15 11.90 -27.48
CA GLY A 946 18.35 12.55 -28.52
C GLY A 946 19.14 13.10 -29.71
N ASP A 947 20.42 13.47 -29.54
CA ASP A 947 21.22 14.04 -30.62
C ASP A 947 21.67 12.98 -31.65
N VAL A 948 21.75 13.41 -32.92
CA VAL A 948 22.37 12.65 -34.02
C VAL A 948 23.82 13.11 -34.20
N ILE A 949 24.74 12.17 -34.37
CA ILE A 949 26.18 12.41 -34.60
C ILE A 949 26.59 11.83 -35.95
N GLU A 950 27.12 12.67 -36.83
CA GLU A 950 27.89 12.23 -37.99
C GLU A 950 29.32 11.82 -37.57
N THR A 951 29.54 10.53 -37.31
CA THR A 951 30.88 9.99 -36.99
C THR A 951 31.82 10.03 -38.19
N GLY A 952 31.29 9.84 -39.41
CA GLY A 952 32.10 9.80 -40.62
C GLY A 952 33.12 8.65 -40.61
N THR A 953 34.29 8.87 -41.18
CA THR A 953 35.28 7.78 -41.43
C THR A 953 36.06 7.31 -40.19
N THR A 954 35.63 7.63 -38.96
CA THR A 954 36.32 7.21 -37.73
C THR A 954 36.03 5.77 -37.31
N GLY A 955 34.91 5.19 -37.78
CA GLY A 955 34.41 3.87 -37.33
C GLY A 955 34.20 3.75 -35.82
N SER A 956 34.15 4.89 -35.10
CA SER A 956 34.15 4.92 -33.65
C SER A 956 33.50 6.19 -33.09
N LEU A 957 32.72 6.00 -32.04
CA LEU A 957 32.09 7.03 -31.23
C LEU A 957 32.70 7.01 -29.81
N PRO A 958 33.58 7.98 -29.48
CA PRO A 958 33.97 8.25 -28.11
C PRO A 958 32.77 8.77 -27.31
N LEU A 959 32.53 8.18 -26.14
CA LEU A 959 31.49 8.54 -25.19
C LEU A 959 32.14 8.95 -23.87
N LYS A 960 31.67 10.05 -23.27
CA LYS A 960 32.05 10.49 -21.92
C LYS A 960 30.92 10.20 -20.94
N ILE A 961 31.26 9.59 -19.81
CA ILE A 961 30.32 8.95 -18.89
C ILE A 961 30.63 9.36 -17.46
N ASN A 962 29.67 9.98 -16.80
CA ASN A 962 29.74 10.27 -15.37
C ASN A 962 28.45 9.78 -14.70
N ILE A 963 28.55 8.93 -13.66
CA ILE A 963 27.37 8.38 -12.96
C ILE A 963 27.37 8.90 -11.53
N TYR A 964 26.27 9.55 -11.14
CA TYR A 964 26.06 10.20 -9.85
C TYR A 964 24.96 9.48 -9.07
N ALA A 965 25.05 9.49 -7.74
CA ALA A 965 24.02 8.96 -6.85
C ALA A 965 24.14 9.56 -5.43
N ALA A 966 23.05 9.65 -4.69
CA ALA A 966 23.11 9.92 -3.24
C ALA A 966 23.83 8.79 -2.49
N SER A 967 24.47 9.08 -1.35
CA SER A 967 25.26 8.14 -0.52
C SER A 967 24.51 6.86 -0.18
N TRP A 968 23.19 6.95 0.05
CA TRP A 968 22.33 5.83 0.40
C TRP A 968 22.04 4.86 -0.76
N VAL A 969 22.32 5.27 -2.00
CA VAL A 969 22.16 4.50 -3.25
C VAL A 969 23.47 3.77 -3.60
N SER A 970 23.36 2.55 -4.16
CA SER A 970 24.51 1.81 -4.67
C SER A 970 24.53 1.76 -6.20
N LEU A 971 25.74 1.69 -6.78
CA LEU A 971 25.98 1.30 -8.18
C LEU A 971 26.77 -0.02 -8.17
N SER A 972 26.51 -0.96 -9.08
CA SER A 972 27.37 -2.14 -9.26
C SER A 972 27.90 -2.28 -10.68
N ASN A 973 27.08 -2.05 -11.69
CA ASN A 973 27.49 -2.13 -13.10
C ASN A 973 26.80 -1.05 -13.93
N PHE A 974 27.32 -0.80 -15.13
CA PHE A 974 26.54 -0.24 -16.21
C PHE A 974 26.90 -0.90 -17.54
N ASP A 975 25.93 -0.92 -18.44
CA ASP A 975 26.08 -1.42 -19.80
C ASP A 975 26.01 -0.27 -20.79
N LEU A 976 26.89 -0.30 -21.79
CA LEU A 976 26.77 0.47 -23.02
C LEU A 976 26.23 -0.43 -24.12
N THR A 977 25.18 0.01 -24.80
CA THR A 977 24.57 -0.72 -25.91
C THR A 977 24.99 -0.17 -27.27
N TRP A 978 24.89 -1.00 -28.30
CA TRP A 978 24.87 -0.62 -29.71
C TRP A 978 23.73 -1.37 -30.37
N ASN A 979 22.76 -0.65 -30.95
CA ASN A 979 21.55 -1.24 -31.55
C ASN A 979 20.90 -2.28 -30.62
N GLY A 980 20.70 -1.90 -29.35
CA GLY A 980 20.14 -2.73 -28.28
C GLY A 980 21.07 -3.79 -27.66
N LYS A 981 22.12 -4.23 -28.36
CA LYS A 981 23.05 -5.28 -27.88
C LYS A 981 24.13 -4.65 -26.99
N ALA A 982 24.40 -5.23 -25.81
CA ALA A 982 25.42 -4.71 -24.89
C ALA A 982 26.85 -4.97 -25.41
N VAL A 983 27.60 -3.91 -25.73
CA VAL A 983 28.97 -3.98 -26.29
C VAL A 983 30.07 -3.78 -25.25
N ARG A 984 29.74 -3.16 -24.11
CA ARG A 984 30.59 -3.08 -22.91
C ARG A 984 29.72 -3.20 -21.67
N ARG A 985 30.04 -4.15 -20.79
CA ARG A 985 29.54 -4.25 -19.41
C ARG A 985 30.66 -3.86 -18.46
N ILE A 986 30.48 -2.79 -17.71
CA ILE A 986 31.51 -2.21 -16.84
C ILE A 986 31.10 -2.38 -15.38
N GLN A 987 31.80 -3.27 -14.68
CA GLN A 987 31.65 -3.43 -13.24
C GLN A 987 32.37 -2.29 -12.51
N VAL A 988 31.68 -1.61 -11.62
CA VAL A 988 32.18 -0.43 -10.90
C VAL A 988 32.51 -0.81 -9.47
N MET A 989 33.69 -0.45 -8.95
CA MET A 989 34.05 -0.73 -7.54
C MET A 989 33.17 0.08 -6.57
N PRO A 990 32.85 -0.43 -5.36
CA PRO A 990 32.06 0.31 -4.39
C PRO A 990 32.76 1.60 -3.95
N VAL A 991 32.06 2.73 -4.04
CA VAL A 991 32.47 4.03 -3.46
C VAL A 991 31.25 4.74 -2.88
N GLN A 992 31.47 5.52 -1.82
CA GLN A 992 30.41 6.25 -1.10
C GLN A 992 30.25 7.72 -1.55
N ARG A 993 31.23 8.26 -2.29
CA ARG A 993 31.16 9.63 -2.83
C ARG A 993 30.10 9.73 -3.93
N VAL A 994 29.48 10.90 -4.07
CA VAL A 994 28.45 11.22 -5.07
C VAL A 994 28.79 10.67 -6.47
N LEU A 995 29.96 11.01 -7.01
CA LEU A 995 30.45 10.50 -8.31
C LEU A 995 30.88 9.03 -8.18
N ARG A 996 29.99 8.12 -8.59
CA ARG A 996 30.20 6.66 -8.57
C ARG A 996 31.07 6.17 -9.73
N TYR A 997 30.95 6.77 -10.92
CA TYR A 997 31.83 6.51 -12.06
C TYR A 997 32.27 7.81 -12.74
N PRO A 998 33.56 7.95 -13.14
CA PRO A 998 34.66 7.00 -12.93
C PRO A 998 35.08 6.92 -11.46
N VAL A 999 35.67 5.80 -11.06
CA VAL A 999 36.13 5.58 -9.67
C VAL A 999 37.45 6.31 -9.39
N ARG A 1000 38.37 6.33 -10.37
CA ARG A 1000 39.70 6.95 -10.26
C ARG A 1000 39.77 8.23 -11.05
N ALA A 1001 40.49 9.23 -10.52
CA ALA A 1001 40.85 10.43 -11.25
C ALA A 1001 42.12 10.18 -12.08
N GLN A 1002 41.96 9.49 -13.21
CA GLN A 1002 42.98 9.39 -14.26
C GLN A 1002 42.48 10.18 -15.48
N LYS A 1003 43.41 10.68 -16.32
CA LYS A 1003 43.05 11.35 -17.57
C LYS A 1003 42.22 10.37 -18.43
N ASP A 1004 41.14 10.88 -19.02
CA ASP A 1004 40.21 10.14 -19.88
C ASP A 1004 39.54 8.91 -19.23
N ALA A 1005 39.57 8.78 -17.89
CA ALA A 1005 38.96 7.66 -17.16
C ALA A 1005 37.43 7.61 -17.24
N ASP A 1006 36.79 8.74 -17.58
CA ASP A 1006 35.36 8.85 -17.87
C ASP A 1006 35.02 8.55 -19.34
N GLN A 1007 36.01 8.29 -20.21
CA GLN A 1007 35.76 8.01 -21.62
C GLN A 1007 35.71 6.50 -21.89
N GLN A 1008 34.80 6.11 -22.79
CA GLN A 1008 34.65 4.78 -23.37
C GLN A 1008 34.47 4.94 -24.89
N ILE A 1009 34.68 3.87 -25.66
CA ILE A 1009 34.52 3.89 -27.12
C ILE A 1009 33.54 2.79 -27.52
N VAL A 1010 32.52 3.17 -28.29
CA VAL A 1010 31.69 2.25 -29.07
C VAL A 1010 32.19 2.29 -30.51
N TYR A 1011 32.44 1.12 -31.10
CA TYR A 1011 32.78 1.02 -32.52
C TYR A 1011 31.49 1.04 -33.34
N VAL A 1012 31.50 1.78 -34.44
CA VAL A 1012 30.31 2.00 -35.28
C VAL A 1012 30.64 1.61 -36.71
N THR A 1013 29.81 0.74 -37.28
CA THR A 1013 30.02 0.11 -38.61
C THR A 1013 28.88 0.39 -39.59
N SER A 1014 27.82 1.00 -39.09
CA SER A 1014 26.58 1.34 -39.79
C SER A 1014 25.90 2.47 -39.04
N ASP A 1015 24.78 2.94 -39.58
CA ASP A 1015 23.78 3.68 -38.81
C ASP A 1015 23.38 2.90 -37.56
N GLY A 1016 23.02 3.63 -36.50
CA GLY A 1016 22.63 3.02 -35.25
C GLY A 1016 22.37 3.99 -34.10
N PHE A 1017 22.26 3.42 -32.91
CA PHE A 1017 22.16 4.16 -31.66
C PHE A 1017 22.89 3.47 -30.50
N THR A 1018 23.26 4.27 -29.50
CA THR A 1018 23.86 3.81 -28.25
C THR A 1018 23.13 4.38 -27.04
N ASN A 1019 22.89 3.54 -26.03
CA ASN A 1019 22.33 3.94 -24.73
C ASN A 1019 23.27 3.51 -23.61
N LEU A 1020 23.08 4.08 -22.43
CA LEU A 1020 23.67 3.61 -21.18
C LEU A 1020 22.58 3.16 -20.21
N VAL A 1021 22.73 1.95 -19.66
CA VAL A 1021 21.86 1.38 -18.62
C VAL A 1021 22.69 1.11 -17.37
N ALA A 1022 22.45 1.84 -16.27
CA ALA A 1022 23.22 1.71 -15.03
C ALA A 1022 22.36 1.18 -13.88
N TYR A 1023 22.89 0.21 -13.14
CA TYR A 1023 22.11 -0.58 -12.18
C TYR A 1023 22.95 -1.11 -11.01
N SER A 1024 22.28 -1.60 -9.96
CA SER A 1024 22.94 -2.22 -8.81
C SER A 1024 22.21 -3.41 -8.21
N ALA A 1025 22.97 -4.47 -7.94
CA ALA A 1025 22.55 -5.63 -7.14
C ALA A 1025 23.25 -5.68 -5.76
N ARG A 1026 23.76 -4.54 -5.25
CA ARG A 1026 24.54 -4.49 -3.98
C ARG A 1026 23.73 -4.08 -2.75
N LYS A 1027 22.84 -3.10 -2.92
CA LYS A 1027 21.93 -2.59 -1.89
C LYS A 1027 20.69 -2.07 -2.60
N THR A 1028 19.54 -2.38 -2.04
CA THR A 1028 18.22 -1.89 -2.46
C THR A 1028 18.06 -0.42 -2.04
N LEU A 1029 16.96 0.21 -2.46
CA LEU A 1029 16.60 1.58 -2.06
C LEU A 1029 15.92 1.64 -0.67
N SER A 1030 15.60 0.48 -0.10
CA SER A 1030 15.10 0.33 1.26
C SER A 1030 16.17 0.78 2.28
N PRO A 1031 15.79 1.42 3.41
CA PRO A 1031 14.43 1.75 3.86
C PRO A 1031 13.93 3.15 3.42
N ILE A 1032 14.63 3.84 2.50
CA ILE A 1032 14.26 5.22 2.07
C ILE A 1032 13.14 5.17 1.03
N VAL A 1033 13.26 4.29 0.04
CA VAL A 1033 12.12 3.86 -0.78
C VAL A 1033 11.63 2.54 -0.17
N PRO A 1034 10.39 2.46 0.36
CA PRO A 1034 9.85 1.20 0.85
C PRO A 1034 9.82 0.14 -0.26
N PRO A 1035 9.91 -1.17 0.07
CA PRO A 1035 9.64 -2.22 -0.91
C PRO A 1035 8.23 -2.09 -1.51
N ALA A 1036 8.03 -2.71 -2.68
CA ALA A 1036 6.71 -3.09 -3.18
C ALA A 1036 6.17 -4.30 -2.38
N PRO A 1037 4.87 -4.65 -2.52
CA PRO A 1037 4.40 -5.98 -2.16
C PRO A 1037 5.27 -7.08 -2.81
N GLN A 1038 5.37 -8.23 -2.16
CA GLN A 1038 6.21 -9.32 -2.63
C GLN A 1038 5.80 -9.82 -4.03
N ASP A 1039 4.49 -9.89 -4.29
CA ASP A 1039 3.91 -10.31 -5.57
C ASP A 1039 4.16 -9.28 -6.70
N TRP A 1040 4.49 -8.04 -6.36
CA TRP A 1040 4.72 -6.91 -7.28
C TRP A 1040 6.21 -6.55 -7.44
N GLY A 1041 7.11 -7.46 -7.01
CA GLY A 1041 8.57 -7.34 -7.17
C GLY A 1041 9.36 -7.13 -5.88
N GLY A 1042 8.71 -6.82 -4.75
CA GLY A 1042 9.36 -6.70 -3.45
C GLY A 1042 10.40 -5.57 -3.35
N GLU A 1043 11.65 -5.92 -3.05
CA GLU A 1043 12.74 -4.95 -2.84
C GLU A 1043 13.08 -4.15 -4.10
N VAL A 1044 13.10 -2.82 -4.00
CA VAL A 1044 13.37 -1.92 -5.13
C VAL A 1044 14.88 -1.76 -5.33
N TRP A 1045 15.38 -2.11 -6.52
CA TRP A 1045 16.81 -2.06 -6.86
C TRP A 1045 17.19 -0.80 -7.65
N PRO A 1046 18.40 -0.23 -7.44
CA PRO A 1046 18.87 0.93 -8.22
C PRO A 1046 18.95 0.65 -9.72
N LEU A 1047 18.30 1.48 -10.53
CA LEU A 1047 18.21 1.35 -11.99
C LEU A 1047 18.04 2.70 -12.69
N SER A 1048 18.64 2.83 -13.88
CA SER A 1048 18.54 3.99 -14.77
C SER A 1048 18.88 3.64 -16.22
N TRP A 1049 18.31 4.38 -17.18
CA TRP A 1049 18.49 4.21 -18.62
C TRP A 1049 18.46 5.58 -19.32
N THR A 1050 19.50 5.93 -20.07
CA THR A 1050 19.50 7.14 -20.91
C THR A 1050 18.69 6.95 -22.20
N GLY A 1051 18.14 8.03 -22.74
CA GLY A 1051 17.75 8.08 -24.15
C GLY A 1051 18.95 7.73 -25.07
N PRO A 1052 18.69 7.37 -26.33
CA PRO A 1052 19.74 7.01 -27.29
C PRO A 1052 20.52 8.23 -27.75
N ILE A 1053 21.82 8.07 -27.97
CA ILE A 1053 22.58 8.92 -28.90
C ILE A 1053 22.54 8.22 -30.26
N PHE A 1054 22.16 8.97 -31.30
CA PHE A 1054 21.99 8.47 -32.66
C PHE A 1054 23.24 8.69 -33.51
N ILE A 1055 23.50 7.78 -34.45
CA ILE A 1055 24.64 7.82 -35.35
C ILE A 1055 24.12 7.70 -36.78
N ASP A 1056 24.36 8.74 -37.57
CA ASP A 1056 24.24 8.74 -39.04
C ASP A 1056 25.66 8.49 -39.59
N GLN A 1057 25.88 7.32 -40.17
CA GLN A 1057 27.21 6.82 -40.53
C GLN A 1057 27.50 6.95 -42.02
N ASP A 1058 26.47 6.98 -42.88
CA ASP A 1058 26.63 7.23 -44.32
C ASP A 1058 26.41 8.70 -44.73
N ARG A 1059 25.85 9.52 -43.83
CA ARG A 1059 25.47 10.94 -43.98
C ARG A 1059 24.29 11.19 -44.91
N ASN A 1060 23.32 10.27 -44.97
CA ASN A 1060 22.10 10.46 -45.77
C ASN A 1060 21.07 11.40 -45.09
N GLY A 1061 21.26 11.78 -43.82
CA GLY A 1061 20.34 12.61 -43.05
C GLY A 1061 19.23 11.81 -42.34
N LYS A 1062 19.41 10.49 -42.22
CA LYS A 1062 18.52 9.55 -41.52
C LYS A 1062 19.36 8.46 -40.89
N VAL A 1063 18.85 7.85 -39.83
CA VAL A 1063 19.44 6.64 -39.22
C VAL A 1063 18.57 5.45 -39.61
N VAL A 1064 19.09 4.56 -40.45
CA VAL A 1064 18.38 3.36 -40.96
C VAL A 1064 19.16 2.09 -40.62
N ILE A 1065 18.72 1.36 -39.60
CA ILE A 1065 19.39 0.13 -39.16
C ILE A 1065 18.89 -1.03 -40.04
N PRO A 1066 19.77 -1.73 -40.80
CA PRO A 1066 19.36 -2.81 -41.69
C PRO A 1066 18.83 -4.04 -40.93
N ALA A 1067 18.16 -4.95 -41.65
CA ALA A 1067 17.83 -6.27 -41.11
C ALA A 1067 19.10 -7.11 -40.93
N GLU A 1068 19.20 -7.89 -39.85
CA GLU A 1068 20.25 -8.90 -39.73
C GLU A 1068 19.97 -10.04 -40.70
N ASN A 1069 20.80 -10.20 -41.73
CA ASN A 1069 20.68 -11.27 -42.72
C ASN A 1069 20.80 -12.63 -42.03
N SER A 1070 19.74 -13.45 -42.10
CA SER A 1070 19.63 -14.75 -41.41
C SER A 1070 20.50 -15.88 -42.02
N GLY A 1071 21.63 -15.52 -42.66
CA GLY A 1071 22.54 -16.45 -43.34
C GLY A 1071 24.02 -16.22 -43.02
N GLU A 1072 24.43 -15.04 -42.55
CA GLU A 1072 25.83 -14.78 -42.21
C GLU A 1072 26.10 -14.99 -40.72
N LYS A 1073 26.93 -16.01 -40.42
CA LYS A 1073 27.53 -16.15 -39.09
C LYS A 1073 28.57 -15.04 -38.92
N THR A 1074 28.17 -13.93 -38.29
CA THR A 1074 29.12 -12.92 -37.82
C THR A 1074 30.06 -13.55 -36.79
N THR A 1075 31.29 -13.87 -37.21
CA THR A 1075 32.36 -14.31 -36.31
C THR A 1075 32.78 -13.14 -35.44
N SER A 1076 32.46 -13.17 -34.16
CA SER A 1076 32.89 -12.15 -33.20
C SER A 1076 34.43 -12.06 -33.13
N PRO A 1077 34.99 -10.86 -33.13
CA PRO A 1077 36.29 -10.57 -32.52
C PRO A 1077 36.25 -10.71 -30.99
#